data_AF-A0A1J8R178-F1
#
_entry.id   AF-A0A1J8R178-F1
#
_cell.length_a   1.000
_cell.length_b   1.000
_cell.length_c   1.000
_cell.angle_alpha   90.00
_cell.angle_beta   90.00
_cell.angle_gamma   90.00
#
_symmetry.space_group_name_H-M   'P 1'
#
loop_
_entity.id
_entity.type
_entity.pdbx_description
1 polymer ?
#
loop_
_entity_poly.entity_id
_entity_poly.type
_entity_poly.pdbx_seq_one_letter_code
_entity_poly.pdbx_strand_id
1 'polypeptide(L)'
;MMVGSSPPVLLDASCGVSQVDSQGMHCSSQADSTWKLERPLGSSESSYYLPSRANGVNDMYLHLGFIAPEHVVRRARVRMVWAILRVRHPLLASKVVMHDYDDVRFVFTPPQSPEEALVDADCNLEYKASTKDDLIDSYLNGTRTLSNERLSYLLMSPGGTSLPTPPLTPGSISESTSDEREYPSYHHDLMICATHFLGDGMALHQFANDFFGLLGSSKTASDLEAQLKEELCSRWGRDSITTAALPNALEDNFHVDQNRWRRAVEKVDFQLSQQALVGGHAFRRQAKQPRHTIVPTVSYDPERTKEILKKCKARGVSVSAALFAVCNIAWAKMCSEKQDLPMMMYSALNLRPYFTVKPANDSYWFLAVGYFNVILPTFIPRSIDISSVFWHRARAAKEQSTRAAKNRMIVSRSLLMAEERGQRARLWAKEDDERERGTFVPPLPPPAMAADTAPRSPSAALIGLSLLGNLDGIYKHGAFPPIKLHTLTTGSRQRSGGMLLFGYTFAGKLWISLGYDVNGFEKQLPFDFYVHILEQLTPLANSDESISTLVSCLQASSSFRAAASVSGLWEPHYRARYTICDPEKEQFRKQSTGGNLRLMYLERRRIDQKALDILSKIVMERGDGRLERAREINTMFSFDAWNALEIAASYPLPEIFNEPGVQERRPVPSHAVPTRYWAQMLLGAIARSHAISTWGKLISNDTPKAFELSFACVSSFFVYPPTKLEELTALCKAYFIERQIPLDPAEFTSDSATLGLVCSSICDFLWSCGFEAADGQQFHLLQTRLPHLFLTTHKATIPISIVYVFVCIAQKMGITAAPVNFPVRVIAVVSSPDPDVSDIFVDVFGSRAQAILSLRDDIPPLLIRAGITPTSMLRHITPASCASMLIRTSRNILASFSTMPSSVASEDVLHTAFYASLVVNVIFMHDDRYLLSIIQHINRFLLDLFPVLVDSLSHILNPHLREQLMTHCMAVVEGEKEAAATFHPRSTLTREVKFFVGMIFKHAAYGYVGYIYGWDPSCAAAEDWIHQMGVDSLSRGRHQPFYHAFTQSGSQRYVAEDNIMATCLESADIHRILTDAPVAGRYFEDLIQVDGRARFLLSPELNAAYPDDEAFGDKWLRQGDE
;
A
#
# COMPACT_ATOMS: atom_id res chain seq x y z
N MET A 1 50.13 -81.43 39.07
CA MET A 1 49.24 -82.24 39.94
C MET A 1 48.62 -81.32 40.97
N MET A 2 47.42 -81.68 41.40
CA MET A 2 46.39 -80.79 41.94
C MET A 2 46.73 -80.00 43.23
N VAL A 3 45.87 -78.99 43.42
CA VAL A 3 45.36 -78.38 44.68
C VAL A 3 46.02 -77.06 45.11
N GLY A 4 45.18 -76.02 45.27
CA GLY A 4 45.37 -74.96 46.27
C GLY A 4 45.90 -73.58 45.83
N SER A 5 45.02 -72.57 45.95
CA SER A 5 45.20 -71.22 46.57
C SER A 5 46.11 -70.11 45.98
N SER A 6 45.61 -68.85 46.10
CA SER A 6 46.31 -67.54 46.22
C SER A 6 46.46 -66.60 44.97
N PRO A 7 46.59 -65.25 45.16
CA PRO A 7 45.95 -64.19 44.34
C PRO A 7 46.91 -63.20 43.58
N PRO A 8 46.66 -61.86 43.45
CA PRO A 8 46.75 -61.00 42.23
C PRO A 8 48.10 -60.23 42.04
N VAL A 9 48.28 -59.39 40.99
CA VAL A 9 49.16 -58.18 40.87
C VAL A 9 49.02 -57.61 39.42
N LEU A 10 48.57 -56.37 39.11
CA LEU A 10 49.03 -54.98 39.32
C LEU A 10 50.27 -54.51 38.51
N LEU A 11 50.05 -53.41 37.75
CA LEU A 11 50.94 -52.28 37.37
C LEU A 11 52.34 -52.57 36.79
N ASP A 12 52.63 -52.04 35.60
CA ASP A 12 53.43 -50.81 35.49
C ASP A 12 53.56 -50.31 34.04
N ALA A 13 53.34 -49.01 33.83
CA ALA A 13 53.94 -48.24 32.75
C ALA A 13 54.27 -46.87 33.31
N SER A 14 55.52 -46.78 33.75
CA SER A 14 56.20 -45.67 34.40
C SER A 14 56.49 -44.50 33.45
N CYS A 15 56.61 -43.33 34.06
CA CYS A 15 57.21 -42.13 33.50
C CYS A 15 58.59 -42.40 32.89
N GLY A 16 58.87 -41.75 31.76
CA GLY A 16 60.21 -41.68 31.18
C GLY A 16 60.35 -40.41 30.37
N VAL A 17 60.76 -39.34 31.04
CA VAL A 17 61.34 -38.13 30.44
C VAL A 17 62.49 -38.57 29.54
N SER A 18 62.49 -38.21 28.26
CA SER A 18 63.69 -38.26 27.42
C SER A 18 64.12 -36.85 27.06
N GLN A 19 65.27 -36.50 27.64
CA GLN A 19 66.04 -35.30 27.44
C GLN A 19 66.41 -35.09 25.98
N VAL A 20 66.47 -33.81 25.67
CA VAL A 20 67.19 -33.20 24.56
C VAL A 20 68.64 -33.68 24.58
N ASP A 21 69.11 -34.25 23.47
CA ASP A 21 70.54 -34.35 23.19
C ASP A 21 70.88 -33.60 21.90
N SER A 22 71.83 -32.71 22.08
CA SER A 22 72.48 -31.83 21.11
C SER A 22 73.70 -32.49 20.48
N GLN A 23 74.15 -31.94 19.34
CA GLN A 23 75.38 -32.20 18.57
C GLN A 23 75.21 -33.22 17.41
N GLY A 24 75.61 -32.96 16.16
CA GLY A 24 76.27 -31.80 15.57
C GLY A 24 76.45 -31.97 14.04
N MET A 25 76.64 -30.82 13.38
CA MET A 25 77.40 -30.56 12.15
C MET A 25 77.12 -31.36 10.86
N HIS A 26 76.64 -30.65 9.83
CA HIS A 26 77.45 -30.42 8.64
C HIS A 26 77.08 -29.09 7.97
N CYS A 27 78.09 -28.22 7.85
CA CYS A 27 78.03 -27.01 7.05
C CYS A 27 78.22 -27.42 5.58
N SER A 28 77.17 -27.30 4.76
CA SER A 28 77.28 -27.23 3.31
C SER A 28 76.60 -25.94 2.83
N SER A 29 77.35 -25.18 2.05
CA SER A 29 76.98 -23.91 1.45
C SER A 29 75.97 -24.08 0.31
N GLN A 30 75.04 -23.11 0.23
CA GLN A 30 74.07 -22.80 -0.83
C GLN A 30 72.73 -23.57 -0.85
N ALA A 31 71.69 -22.92 -0.31
CA ALA A 31 70.38 -22.73 -0.96
C ALA A 31 69.61 -21.61 -0.23
N ASP A 32 69.11 -20.61 -0.97
CA ASP A 32 68.08 -19.67 -0.53
C ASP A 32 66.84 -20.44 -0.06
N SER A 33 66.67 -20.62 1.25
CA SER A 33 65.46 -21.23 1.81
C SER A 33 64.42 -20.15 2.09
N THR A 34 63.50 -19.96 1.16
CA THR A 34 62.20 -19.34 1.46
C THR A 34 61.50 -20.19 2.51
N TRP A 35 61.47 -19.72 3.76
CA TRP A 35 60.83 -20.44 4.86
C TRP A 35 59.31 -20.37 4.71
N LYS A 36 58.62 -21.47 5.02
CA LYS A 36 57.17 -21.65 4.82
C LYS A 36 56.53 -22.00 6.15
N LEU A 37 55.29 -21.52 6.33
CA LEU A 37 54.45 -21.86 7.47
C LEU A 37 53.30 -22.73 6.98
N GLU A 38 53.03 -23.80 7.72
CA GLU A 38 51.91 -24.68 7.42
C GLU A 38 51.16 -25.09 8.68
N ARG A 39 49.85 -25.31 8.53
CA ARG A 39 49.01 -25.92 9.56
C ARG A 39 47.92 -26.77 8.92
N PRO A 40 47.49 -27.86 9.58
CA PRO A 40 46.33 -28.64 9.13
C PRO A 40 45.04 -27.82 9.21
N LEU A 41 44.05 -28.20 8.38
CA LEU A 41 42.69 -27.72 8.47
C LEU A 41 41.97 -28.40 9.64
N GLY A 42 41.24 -27.61 10.43
CA GLY A 42 40.33 -28.14 11.45
C GLY A 42 39.10 -28.82 10.84
N SER A 43 38.36 -29.58 11.66
CA SER A 43 37.15 -30.30 11.20
C SER A 43 36.11 -29.38 10.56
N SER A 44 35.92 -28.18 11.12
CA SER A 44 35.07 -27.13 10.57
C SER A 44 35.54 -26.68 9.20
N GLU A 45 36.83 -26.38 9.05
CA GLU A 45 37.43 -25.92 7.80
C GLU A 45 37.36 -27.02 6.72
N SER A 46 37.68 -28.27 7.07
CA SER A 46 37.52 -29.42 6.17
C SER A 46 36.08 -29.57 5.67
N SER A 47 35.08 -29.35 6.54
CA SER A 47 33.67 -29.46 6.16
C SER A 47 33.23 -28.45 5.09
N TYR A 48 33.98 -27.36 4.93
CA TYR A 48 33.75 -26.33 3.93
C TYR A 48 34.67 -26.47 2.71
N TYR A 49 35.94 -26.83 2.93
CA TYR A 49 36.93 -27.03 1.87
C TYR A 49 36.54 -28.18 0.94
N LEU A 50 36.21 -29.34 1.52
CA LEU A 50 36.05 -30.56 0.74
C LEU A 50 34.90 -30.46 -0.28
N PRO A 51 33.70 -29.93 0.05
CA PRO A 51 32.64 -29.71 -0.94
C PRO A 51 32.95 -28.58 -1.95
N SER A 52 33.89 -27.68 -1.65
CA SER A 52 34.19 -26.54 -2.51
C SER A 52 35.05 -26.90 -3.73
N ARG A 53 35.84 -28.00 -3.65
CA ARG A 53 36.93 -28.30 -4.61
C ARG A 53 36.50 -28.25 -6.07
N ALA A 54 35.38 -28.88 -6.42
CA ALA A 54 34.96 -29.05 -7.81
C ALA A 54 34.41 -27.77 -8.47
N ASN A 55 33.56 -27.00 -7.78
CA ASN A 55 32.82 -25.90 -8.41
C ASN A 55 32.68 -24.63 -7.55
N GLY A 56 33.39 -24.59 -6.41
CA GLY A 56 33.38 -23.49 -5.47
C GLY A 56 32.15 -23.44 -4.58
N VAL A 57 31.45 -24.55 -4.31
CA VAL A 57 30.39 -24.55 -3.28
C VAL A 57 30.96 -23.94 -2.00
N ASN A 58 30.17 -23.07 -1.39
CA ASN A 58 30.49 -22.25 -0.21
C ASN A 58 31.38 -21.03 -0.47
N ASP A 59 32.11 -20.91 -1.58
CA ASP A 59 32.94 -19.71 -1.84
C ASP A 59 32.12 -18.44 -1.64
N MET A 60 32.62 -17.53 -0.80
CA MET A 60 31.89 -16.35 -0.35
C MET A 60 32.23 -15.13 -1.18
N TYR A 61 31.27 -14.22 -1.27
CA TYR A 61 31.52 -12.87 -1.79
C TYR A 61 30.85 -11.80 -0.93
N LEU A 62 31.42 -10.61 -0.99
CA LEU A 62 30.86 -9.37 -0.48
C LEU A 62 30.96 -8.30 -1.57
N HIS A 63 29.82 -7.89 -2.09
CA HIS A 63 29.67 -6.76 -2.99
C HIS A 63 29.31 -5.50 -2.21
N LEU A 64 30.01 -4.40 -2.51
CA LEU A 64 29.80 -3.07 -1.94
C LEU A 64 29.77 -2.04 -3.06
N GLY A 65 28.65 -1.32 -3.16
CA GLY A 65 28.51 -0.15 -4.03
C GLY A 65 28.76 1.13 -3.24
N PHE A 66 29.59 2.01 -3.79
CA PHE A 66 30.04 3.22 -3.10
C PHE A 66 30.35 4.38 -4.06
N ILE A 67 30.37 5.59 -3.50
CA ILE A 67 30.78 6.81 -4.21
C ILE A 67 32.13 7.25 -3.65
N ALA A 68 33.09 7.54 -4.53
CA ALA A 68 34.41 8.04 -4.15
C ALA A 68 35.05 8.89 -5.26
N PRO A 69 35.97 9.82 -4.92
CA PRO A 69 36.81 10.49 -5.91
C PRO A 69 37.72 9.52 -6.65
N GLU A 70 37.97 9.78 -7.94
CA GLU A 70 38.78 8.90 -8.80
C GLU A 70 40.17 8.60 -8.23
N HIS A 71 40.82 9.60 -7.60
CA HIS A 71 42.17 9.44 -7.06
C HIS A 71 42.24 8.42 -5.90
N VAL A 72 41.14 8.21 -5.18
CA VAL A 72 41.03 7.27 -4.05
C VAL A 72 40.98 5.82 -4.54
N VAL A 73 40.38 5.58 -5.70
CA VAL A 73 40.15 4.23 -6.26
C VAL A 73 41.14 3.85 -7.37
N ARG A 74 42.20 4.64 -7.57
CA ARG A 74 43.26 4.32 -8.53
C ARG A 74 43.88 2.95 -8.21
N ARG A 75 44.11 2.14 -9.26
CA ARG A 75 44.67 0.78 -9.15
C ARG A 75 45.92 0.72 -8.28
N ALA A 76 46.83 1.68 -8.40
CA ALA A 76 48.06 1.70 -7.59
C ALA A 76 47.77 1.78 -6.07
N ARG A 77 46.79 2.60 -5.66
CA ARG A 77 46.39 2.74 -4.25
C ARG A 77 45.62 1.51 -3.77
N VAL A 78 44.68 1.01 -4.56
CA VAL A 78 43.92 -0.23 -4.26
C VAL A 78 44.86 -1.42 -4.11
N ARG A 79 45.83 -1.58 -5.01
CA ARG A 79 46.87 -2.61 -4.93
C ARG A 79 47.69 -2.51 -3.65
N MET A 80 48.11 -1.30 -3.27
CA MET A 80 48.88 -1.07 -2.04
C MET A 80 48.08 -1.45 -0.79
N VAL A 81 46.83 -1.00 -0.69
CA VAL A 81 45.92 -1.35 0.42
C VAL A 81 45.68 -2.86 0.47
N TRP A 82 45.48 -3.49 -0.69
CA TRP A 82 45.29 -4.93 -0.79
C TRP A 82 46.51 -5.72 -0.32
N ALA A 83 47.73 -5.28 -0.71
CA ALA A 83 48.98 -5.87 -0.25
C ALA A 83 49.15 -5.77 1.28
N ILE A 84 48.91 -4.58 1.86
CA ILE A 84 48.99 -4.36 3.32
C ILE A 84 48.11 -5.37 4.07
N LEU A 85 46.85 -5.53 3.62
CA LEU A 85 45.92 -6.41 4.31
C LEU A 85 46.21 -7.90 4.08
N ARG A 86 46.74 -8.30 2.92
CA ARG A 86 47.18 -9.69 2.69
C ARG A 86 48.41 -10.06 3.51
N VAL A 87 49.32 -9.10 3.76
CA VAL A 87 50.45 -9.29 4.70
C VAL A 87 49.97 -9.40 6.14
N ARG A 88 48.99 -8.58 6.54
CA ARG A 88 48.39 -8.60 7.88
C ARG A 88 47.58 -9.88 8.14
N HIS A 89 46.92 -10.43 7.11
CA HIS A 89 46.04 -11.59 7.20
C HIS A 89 46.56 -12.73 6.30
N PRO A 90 47.50 -13.56 6.80
CA PRO A 90 48.26 -14.49 5.96
C PRO A 90 47.40 -15.53 5.24
N LEU A 91 46.25 -15.94 5.80
CA LEU A 91 45.36 -16.91 5.14
C LEU A 91 44.79 -16.39 3.81
N LEU A 92 44.69 -15.07 3.61
CA LEU A 92 44.28 -14.50 2.32
C LEU A 92 45.33 -14.72 1.22
N ALA A 93 46.59 -14.94 1.59
CA ALA A 93 47.71 -15.19 0.69
C ALA A 93 48.29 -16.60 0.82
N SER A 94 47.64 -17.48 1.59
CA SER A 94 47.98 -18.90 1.63
C SER A 94 47.50 -19.64 0.38
N LYS A 95 48.03 -20.85 0.21
CA LYS A 95 47.45 -21.90 -0.62
C LYS A 95 47.00 -23.08 0.23
N VAL A 96 46.19 -23.97 -0.32
CA VAL A 96 45.80 -25.24 0.29
C VAL A 96 46.46 -26.39 -0.43
N VAL A 97 47.11 -27.27 0.34
CA VAL A 97 47.69 -28.51 -0.17
C VAL A 97 46.96 -29.68 0.49
N MET A 98 46.43 -30.58 -0.33
CA MET A 98 45.76 -31.80 0.10
C MET A 98 46.66 -32.99 -0.21
N HIS A 99 47.15 -33.66 0.84
CA HIS A 99 47.92 -34.90 0.69
C HIS A 99 46.98 -36.11 0.65
N ASP A 100 46.01 -36.15 1.57
CA ASP A 100 44.89 -37.07 1.58
C ASP A 100 43.64 -36.38 2.21
N TYR A 101 42.56 -37.14 2.48
CA TYR A 101 41.32 -36.56 3.03
C TYR A 101 41.43 -36.13 4.49
N ASP A 102 42.38 -36.68 5.24
CA ASP A 102 42.64 -36.40 6.66
C ASP A 102 43.81 -35.42 6.86
N ASP A 103 44.69 -35.25 5.87
CA ASP A 103 45.80 -34.30 5.84
C ASP A 103 45.65 -33.26 4.72
N VAL A 104 44.93 -32.20 5.04
CA VAL A 104 44.80 -30.98 4.23
C VAL A 104 45.38 -29.81 5.00
N ARG A 105 46.28 -29.04 4.40
CA ARG A 105 47.01 -27.97 5.08
C ARG A 105 46.88 -26.62 4.39
N PHE A 106 46.81 -25.56 5.18
CA PHE A 106 47.18 -24.22 4.70
C PHE A 106 48.69 -24.13 4.63
N VAL A 107 49.20 -23.58 3.53
CA VAL A 107 50.63 -23.31 3.33
C VAL A 107 50.79 -21.85 2.96
N PHE A 108 51.50 -21.10 3.79
CA PHE A 108 51.80 -19.69 3.59
C PHE A 108 53.30 -19.51 3.35
N THR A 109 53.65 -18.72 2.34
CA THR A 109 55.03 -18.29 2.08
C THR A 109 55.06 -16.77 2.23
N PRO A 110 55.70 -16.23 3.28
CA PRO A 110 55.78 -14.79 3.47
C PRO A 110 56.52 -14.11 2.30
N PRO A 111 56.06 -12.95 1.80
CA PRO A 111 56.80 -12.17 0.82
C PRO A 111 58.17 -11.76 1.37
N GLN A 112 59.21 -11.81 0.54
CA GLN A 112 60.58 -11.44 0.92
C GLN A 112 60.83 -9.92 0.80
N SER A 113 59.99 -9.22 0.03
CA SER A 113 60.05 -7.76 -0.10
C SER A 113 58.65 -7.13 -0.30
N PRO A 114 58.51 -5.81 -0.07
CA PRO A 114 57.28 -5.08 -0.40
C PRO A 114 56.88 -5.20 -1.87
N GLU A 115 57.85 -5.26 -2.78
CA GLU A 115 57.61 -5.43 -4.22
C GLU A 115 56.99 -6.80 -4.51
N GLU A 116 57.47 -7.88 -3.88
CA GLU A 116 56.88 -9.20 -4.00
C GLU A 116 55.43 -9.22 -3.47
N ALA A 117 55.17 -8.57 -2.34
CA ALA A 117 53.82 -8.43 -1.80
C ALA A 117 52.88 -7.65 -2.75
N LEU A 118 53.38 -6.61 -3.42
CA LEU A 118 52.63 -5.85 -4.42
C LEU A 118 52.34 -6.67 -5.68
N VAL A 119 53.28 -7.50 -6.14
CA VAL A 119 53.09 -8.40 -7.28
C VAL A 119 52.02 -9.45 -6.96
N ASP A 120 52.12 -10.11 -5.81
CA ASP A 120 51.09 -11.07 -5.36
C ASP A 120 49.71 -10.42 -5.24
N ALA A 121 49.62 -9.21 -4.66
CA ALA A 121 48.38 -8.45 -4.59
C ALA A 121 47.81 -8.10 -5.98
N ASP A 122 48.66 -7.69 -6.94
CA ASP A 122 48.21 -7.33 -8.29
C ASP A 122 47.72 -8.55 -9.08
N CYS A 123 48.39 -9.71 -8.93
CA CYS A 123 47.96 -10.99 -9.51
C CYS A 123 46.59 -11.46 -9.00
N ASN A 124 46.13 -10.92 -7.87
CA ASN A 124 44.85 -11.23 -7.25
C ASN A 124 43.91 -10.00 -7.20
N LEU A 125 44.10 -9.06 -8.13
CA LEU A 125 43.31 -7.85 -8.28
C LEU A 125 42.96 -7.59 -9.76
N GLU A 126 41.68 -7.49 -10.06
CA GLU A 126 41.19 -7.20 -11.40
C GLU A 126 40.27 -5.98 -11.42
N TYR A 127 40.43 -5.17 -12.48
CA TYR A 127 39.53 -4.06 -12.77
C TYR A 127 38.70 -4.46 -13.99
N LYS A 128 37.39 -4.48 -13.84
CA LYS A 128 36.46 -4.94 -14.87
C LYS A 128 35.29 -3.99 -14.96
N ALA A 129 35.01 -3.45 -16.15
CA ALA A 129 33.82 -2.63 -16.38
C ALA A 129 32.59 -3.56 -16.47
N SER A 130 31.82 -3.64 -15.39
CA SER A 130 30.63 -4.49 -15.30
C SER A 130 29.65 -3.90 -14.29
N THR A 131 28.36 -4.16 -14.49
CA THR A 131 27.36 -3.76 -13.49
C THR A 131 27.45 -4.66 -12.26
N LYS A 132 26.86 -4.24 -11.14
CA LYS A 132 26.77 -5.07 -9.93
C LYS A 132 26.19 -6.46 -10.22
N ASP A 133 25.17 -6.53 -11.08
CA ASP A 133 24.40 -7.75 -11.32
C ASP A 133 25.23 -8.71 -12.19
N ASP A 134 25.98 -8.17 -13.17
CA ASP A 134 26.93 -8.94 -13.98
C ASP A 134 28.08 -9.48 -13.14
N LEU A 135 28.60 -8.70 -12.19
CA LEU A 135 29.67 -9.14 -11.29
C LEU A 135 29.21 -10.32 -10.42
N ILE A 136 28.02 -10.19 -9.80
CA ILE A 136 27.44 -11.21 -8.93
C ILE A 136 27.08 -12.47 -9.74
N ASP A 137 26.41 -12.32 -10.89
CA ASP A 137 26.05 -13.44 -11.76
C ASP A 137 27.28 -14.18 -12.28
N SER A 138 28.27 -13.44 -12.80
CA SER A 138 29.54 -14.01 -13.27
C SER A 138 30.26 -14.78 -12.16
N TYR A 139 30.28 -14.23 -10.93
CA TYR A 139 30.89 -14.91 -9.80
C TYR A 139 30.11 -16.12 -9.32
N LEU A 140 28.78 -16.16 -9.39
CA LEU A 140 27.98 -17.27 -8.87
C LEU A 140 27.80 -18.40 -9.88
N ASN A 141 27.65 -18.05 -11.16
CA ASN A 141 27.23 -18.94 -12.22
C ASN A 141 28.34 -19.21 -13.26
N GLY A 142 29.36 -18.36 -13.30
CA GLY A 142 30.53 -18.56 -14.16
C GLY A 142 31.54 -19.58 -13.63
N THR A 143 32.70 -19.64 -14.29
CA THR A 143 33.85 -20.44 -13.85
C THR A 143 34.28 -20.06 -12.43
N ARG A 144 34.78 -21.03 -11.65
CA ARG A 144 35.18 -20.79 -10.26
C ARG A 144 36.33 -19.78 -10.22
N THR A 145 36.11 -18.62 -9.61
CA THR A 145 37.14 -17.58 -9.47
C THR A 145 38.24 -17.98 -8.49
N LEU A 146 37.91 -18.69 -7.42
CA LEU A 146 38.89 -19.10 -6.41
C LEU A 146 39.45 -20.49 -6.70
N SER A 147 40.61 -20.83 -6.14
CA SER A 147 41.24 -22.14 -6.27
C SER A 147 42.06 -22.48 -5.02
N ASN A 148 42.75 -23.62 -5.02
CA ASN A 148 43.65 -23.98 -3.92
C ASN A 148 44.86 -23.05 -3.84
N GLU A 149 45.22 -22.39 -4.94
CA GLU A 149 46.35 -21.48 -5.11
C GLU A 149 45.91 -20.02 -4.94
N ARG A 150 44.61 -19.75 -5.08
CA ARG A 150 44.00 -18.42 -4.99
C ARG A 150 42.80 -18.45 -4.04
N LEU A 151 43.07 -18.21 -2.77
CA LEU A 151 42.07 -18.26 -1.71
C LEU A 151 41.26 -16.97 -1.55
N SER A 152 41.80 -15.85 -2.01
CA SER A 152 41.13 -14.55 -2.01
C SER A 152 41.35 -13.80 -3.33
N TYR A 153 40.40 -12.96 -3.70
CA TYR A 153 40.45 -12.18 -4.94
C TYR A 153 39.64 -10.89 -4.81
N LEU A 154 40.16 -9.81 -5.41
CA LEU A 154 39.51 -8.50 -5.37
C LEU A 154 39.13 -8.04 -6.78
N LEU A 155 37.87 -7.68 -6.98
CA LEU A 155 37.35 -7.12 -8.22
C LEU A 155 36.88 -5.68 -7.99
N MET A 156 37.30 -4.76 -8.85
CA MET A 156 36.87 -3.36 -8.86
C MET A 156 36.20 -3.02 -10.20
N SER A 157 35.05 -2.36 -10.16
CA SER A 157 34.36 -1.87 -11.36
C SER A 157 34.03 -0.38 -11.21
N PRO A 158 34.38 0.47 -12.19
CA PRO A 158 33.81 1.81 -12.28
C PRO A 158 32.34 1.72 -12.70
N GLY A 159 31.45 2.22 -11.86
CA GLY A 159 30.01 2.21 -12.08
C GLY A 159 29.58 3.31 -13.05
N GLY A 160 29.12 2.91 -14.25
CA GLY A 160 28.37 3.79 -15.15
C GLY A 160 29.03 4.06 -16.50
N THR A 161 28.37 3.59 -17.55
CA THR A 161 28.46 4.06 -18.93
C THR A 161 28.02 5.52 -19.02
N SER A 162 28.95 6.44 -18.81
CA SER A 162 28.92 7.75 -19.47
C SER A 162 30.36 8.07 -19.82
N LEU A 163 30.71 7.86 -21.10
CA LEU A 163 31.88 8.53 -21.68
C LEU A 163 31.75 10.02 -21.34
N PRO A 164 32.74 10.65 -20.68
CA PRO A 164 32.76 12.10 -20.60
C PRO A 164 32.90 12.58 -22.04
N THR A 165 31.86 13.23 -22.56
CA THR A 165 32.02 14.05 -23.76
C THR A 165 33.08 15.10 -23.41
N PRO A 166 34.17 15.26 -24.17
CA PRO A 166 35.15 16.30 -23.86
C PRO A 166 34.44 17.65 -23.92
N PRO A 167 34.70 18.59 -22.98
CA PRO A 167 34.14 19.92 -23.08
C PRO A 167 34.64 20.54 -24.39
N LEU A 168 33.69 20.91 -25.25
CA LEU A 168 33.93 21.84 -26.34
C LEU A 168 34.27 23.18 -25.69
N THR A 169 35.48 23.65 -25.98
CA THR A 169 36.03 25.00 -25.78
C THR A 169 36.86 25.21 -24.49
N PRO A 170 38.13 25.69 -24.60
CA PRO A 170 38.91 26.14 -23.45
C PRO A 170 38.41 27.52 -22.99
N GLY A 171 37.73 27.56 -21.84
CA GLY A 171 37.33 28.79 -21.16
C GLY A 171 38.42 29.30 -20.21
N SER A 172 38.66 30.61 -20.26
CA SER A 172 39.69 31.38 -19.57
C SER A 172 39.76 31.17 -18.04
N ILE A 173 40.99 31.09 -17.54
CA ILE A 173 41.34 31.13 -16.11
C ILE A 173 41.08 32.55 -15.59
N SER A 174 40.11 32.71 -14.68
CA SER A 174 40.05 33.84 -13.75
C SER A 174 40.33 33.34 -12.34
N GLU A 175 41.39 33.89 -11.74
CA GLU A 175 41.76 33.66 -10.35
C GLU A 175 40.70 34.24 -9.42
N SER A 176 40.05 33.38 -8.62
CA SER A 176 39.40 33.80 -7.38
C SER A 176 39.62 32.74 -6.29
N THR A 177 40.25 33.22 -5.22
CA THR A 177 40.34 32.77 -3.84
C THR A 177 39.69 31.43 -3.43
N SER A 178 40.54 30.52 -2.95
CA SER A 178 40.35 29.48 -1.93
C SER A 178 38.91 29.11 -1.53
N ASP A 179 38.40 28.03 -2.11
CA ASP A 179 37.59 27.01 -1.44
C ASP A 179 37.86 25.66 -2.13
N GLU A 180 37.75 24.57 -1.36
CA GLU A 180 38.18 23.20 -1.70
C GLU A 180 37.79 22.76 -3.12
N ARG A 181 38.79 22.35 -3.94
CA ARG A 181 38.52 21.71 -5.23
C ARG A 181 37.80 20.38 -4.98
N GLU A 182 36.47 20.37 -5.01
CA GLU A 182 35.66 19.15 -5.05
C GLU A 182 36.04 18.36 -6.31
N TYR A 183 36.94 17.38 -6.15
CA TYR A 183 37.18 16.40 -7.21
C TYR A 183 35.88 15.63 -7.45
N PRO A 184 35.44 15.46 -8.71
CA PRO A 184 34.22 14.74 -9.01
C PRO A 184 34.29 13.32 -8.45
N SER A 185 33.22 12.92 -7.75
CA SER A 185 33.09 11.58 -7.18
C SER A 185 32.22 10.71 -8.08
N TYR A 186 32.62 9.47 -8.28
CA TYR A 186 31.96 8.52 -9.18
C TYR A 186 31.47 7.30 -8.42
N HIS A 187 30.52 6.60 -9.02
CA HIS A 187 30.06 5.31 -8.52
C HIS A 187 31.08 4.22 -8.82
N HIS A 188 31.28 3.33 -7.86
CA HIS A 188 32.17 2.19 -7.97
C HIS A 188 31.54 0.98 -7.29
N ASP A 189 31.86 -0.21 -7.82
CA ASP A 189 31.49 -1.49 -7.25
C ASP A 189 32.76 -2.26 -6.86
N LEU A 190 32.84 -2.68 -5.61
CA LEU A 190 33.89 -3.56 -5.09
C LEU A 190 33.29 -4.94 -4.81
N MET A 191 33.96 -5.99 -5.28
CA MET A 191 33.64 -7.36 -4.91
C MET A 191 34.85 -8.02 -4.24
N ILE A 192 34.65 -8.44 -2.99
CA ILE A 192 35.64 -9.14 -2.18
C ILE A 192 35.25 -10.62 -2.19
N CYS A 193 36.11 -11.46 -2.77
CA CYS A 193 35.88 -12.89 -2.92
C CYS A 193 36.84 -13.67 -2.02
N ALA A 194 36.34 -14.60 -1.22
CA ALA A 194 37.16 -15.44 -0.35
C ALA A 194 36.56 -16.84 -0.18
N THR A 195 37.41 -17.87 -0.07
CA THR A 195 36.92 -19.22 0.24
C THR A 195 36.36 -19.28 1.66
N HIS A 196 35.27 -20.02 1.87
CA HIS A 196 34.60 -20.01 3.17
C HIS A 196 35.34 -20.78 4.27
N PHE A 197 36.24 -21.69 3.91
CA PHE A 197 37.01 -22.41 4.92
C PHE A 197 38.14 -21.58 5.53
N LEU A 198 38.45 -20.39 4.99
CA LEU A 198 39.44 -19.46 5.57
C LEU A 198 38.81 -18.40 6.49
N GLY A 199 37.49 -18.23 6.47
CA GLY A 199 36.81 -17.15 7.18
C GLY A 199 35.28 -17.26 7.20
N ASP A 200 34.62 -16.24 7.70
CA ASP A 200 33.15 -16.16 7.73
C ASP A 200 32.67 -14.74 7.39
N GLY A 201 31.36 -14.53 7.40
CA GLY A 201 30.76 -13.23 7.11
C GLY A 201 31.27 -12.11 8.02
N MET A 202 31.59 -12.41 9.28
CA MET A 202 32.15 -11.41 10.20
C MET A 202 33.55 -10.97 9.78
N ALA A 203 34.41 -11.93 9.39
CA ALA A 203 35.74 -11.63 8.87
C ALA A 203 35.65 -10.79 7.56
N LEU A 204 34.73 -11.14 6.65
CA LEU A 204 34.50 -10.40 5.41
C LEU A 204 34.11 -8.93 5.64
N HIS A 205 33.15 -8.67 6.54
CA HIS A 205 32.71 -7.31 6.81
C HIS A 205 33.75 -6.49 7.59
N GLN A 206 34.45 -7.09 8.55
CA GLN A 206 35.55 -6.42 9.24
C GLN A 206 36.69 -6.08 8.28
N PHE A 207 37.03 -7.01 7.39
CA PHE A 207 38.01 -6.78 6.33
C PHE A 207 37.60 -5.64 5.41
N ALA A 208 36.33 -5.59 4.97
CA ALA A 208 35.84 -4.50 4.16
C ALA A 208 35.97 -3.15 4.86
N ASN A 209 35.63 -3.06 6.15
CA ASN A 209 35.83 -1.86 6.95
C ASN A 209 37.31 -1.42 6.98
N ASP A 210 38.23 -2.36 7.23
CA ASP A 210 39.67 -2.05 7.31
C ASP A 210 40.23 -1.64 5.94
N PHE A 211 39.75 -2.29 4.87
CA PHE A 211 40.05 -1.93 3.48
C PHE A 211 39.62 -0.50 3.17
N PHE A 212 38.37 -0.14 3.45
CA PHE A 212 37.88 1.22 3.22
C PHE A 212 38.58 2.24 4.13
N GLY A 213 38.88 1.88 5.37
CA GLY A 213 39.64 2.74 6.30
C GLY A 213 41.03 3.10 5.77
N LEU A 214 41.75 2.15 5.17
CA LEU A 214 43.03 2.43 4.52
C LEU A 214 42.84 3.17 3.20
N LEU A 215 41.89 2.74 2.37
CA LEU A 215 41.62 3.31 1.05
C LEU A 215 41.23 4.79 1.14
N GLY A 216 40.29 5.14 2.01
CA GLY A 216 39.78 6.49 2.22
C GLY A 216 40.59 7.33 3.22
N SER A 217 41.71 6.83 3.73
CA SER A 217 42.57 7.60 4.65
C SER A 217 43.28 8.78 3.97
N SER A 218 43.71 9.75 4.76
CA SER A 218 44.56 10.87 4.31
C SER A 218 46.01 10.49 4.01
N LYS A 219 46.40 9.21 4.18
CA LYS A 219 47.76 8.72 3.93
C LYS A 219 48.13 8.88 2.45
N THR A 220 49.33 9.42 2.20
CA THR A 220 49.91 9.51 0.85
C THR A 220 50.34 8.12 0.35
N ALA A 221 50.72 8.03 -0.94
CA ALA A 221 51.27 6.78 -1.49
C ALA A 221 52.54 6.33 -0.74
N SER A 222 53.38 7.28 -0.32
CA SER A 222 54.60 7.00 0.45
C SER A 222 54.29 6.50 1.85
N ASP A 223 53.28 7.07 2.52
CA ASP A 223 52.85 6.61 3.85
C ASP A 223 52.30 5.17 3.82
N LEU A 224 51.55 4.83 2.77
CA LEU A 224 51.03 3.46 2.60
C LEU A 224 52.16 2.47 2.27
N GLU A 225 53.16 2.89 1.47
CA GLU A 225 54.34 2.06 1.20
C GLU A 225 55.19 1.83 2.46
N ALA A 226 55.38 2.87 3.28
CA ALA A 226 56.04 2.76 4.58
C ALA A 226 55.27 1.82 5.52
N GLN A 227 53.94 1.89 5.52
CA GLN A 227 53.10 0.97 6.30
C GLN A 227 53.21 -0.48 5.81
N LEU A 228 53.27 -0.71 4.49
CA LEU A 228 53.50 -2.05 3.94
C LEU A 228 54.86 -2.62 4.39
N LYS A 229 55.91 -1.80 4.35
CA LYS A 229 57.25 -2.16 4.84
C LYS A 229 57.23 -2.51 6.33
N GLU A 230 56.57 -1.69 7.14
CA GLU A 230 56.45 -1.91 8.58
C GLU A 230 55.71 -3.20 8.91
N GLU A 231 54.56 -3.47 8.29
CA GLU A 231 53.78 -4.70 8.50
C GLU A 231 54.55 -5.95 8.07
N LEU A 232 55.32 -5.86 6.98
CA LEU A 232 56.16 -6.97 6.52
C LEU A 232 57.29 -7.25 7.51
N CYS A 233 58.01 -6.22 7.94
CA CYS A 233 59.12 -6.35 8.87
C CYS A 233 58.67 -6.81 10.26
N SER A 234 57.58 -6.25 10.81
CA SER A 234 57.14 -6.58 12.17
C SER A 234 56.61 -8.01 12.28
N ARG A 235 55.87 -8.48 11.27
CA ARG A 235 55.20 -9.79 11.31
C ARG A 235 56.05 -10.92 10.73
N TRP A 236 56.82 -10.62 9.68
CA TRP A 236 57.49 -11.65 8.87
C TRP A 236 58.99 -11.38 8.66
N GLY A 237 59.57 -10.42 9.38
CA GLY A 237 61.01 -10.15 9.36
C GLY A 237 61.85 -11.29 9.95
N ARG A 238 63.17 -11.24 9.72
CA ARG A 238 64.12 -12.27 10.16
C ARG A 238 64.15 -12.48 11.68
N ASP A 239 63.85 -11.45 12.47
CA ASP A 239 63.81 -11.53 13.94
C ASP A 239 62.47 -12.07 14.49
N SER A 240 61.43 -12.17 13.65
CA SER A 240 60.07 -12.60 14.04
C SER A 240 59.84 -14.12 13.93
N ILE A 241 60.88 -14.89 13.58
CA ILE A 241 60.81 -16.35 13.31
C ILE A 241 60.29 -17.15 14.52
N THR A 242 60.51 -16.68 15.74
CA THR A 242 60.04 -17.37 16.97
C THR A 242 58.58 -17.07 17.32
N THR A 243 57.96 -16.07 16.70
CA THR A 243 56.58 -15.61 17.00
C THR A 243 55.61 -15.76 15.81
N ALA A 244 56.11 -16.11 14.63
CA ALA A 244 55.31 -16.22 13.41
C ALA A 244 54.40 -17.46 13.44
N ALA A 245 53.08 -17.26 13.44
CA ALA A 245 52.09 -18.32 13.45
C ALA A 245 50.94 -18.02 12.47
N LEU A 246 50.34 -19.07 11.90
CA LEU A 246 49.08 -18.95 11.16
C LEU A 246 47.88 -18.89 12.13
N PRO A 247 46.76 -18.25 11.77
CA PRO A 247 45.56 -18.22 12.61
C PRO A 247 45.05 -19.62 12.91
N ASN A 248 44.74 -19.91 14.17
CA ASN A 248 44.25 -21.21 14.66
C ASN A 248 42.95 -21.65 13.97
N ALA A 249 42.73 -22.97 13.87
CA ALA A 249 41.41 -23.50 13.52
C ALA A 249 40.41 -23.24 14.66
N LEU A 250 39.10 -23.33 14.37
CA LEU A 250 38.05 -23.09 15.36
C LEU A 250 38.26 -23.93 16.62
N GLU A 251 38.55 -25.21 16.42
CA GLU A 251 38.67 -26.21 17.47
C GLU A 251 39.79 -25.89 18.46
N ASP A 252 40.88 -25.27 17.99
CA ASP A 252 42.07 -24.94 18.78
C ASP A 252 41.89 -23.67 19.64
N ASN A 253 40.78 -22.94 19.46
CA ASN A 253 40.48 -21.73 20.24
C ASN A 253 39.77 -22.02 21.58
N PHE A 254 39.54 -23.31 21.89
CA PHE A 254 38.88 -23.77 23.11
C PHE A 254 39.78 -24.69 23.93
N HIS A 255 39.69 -24.61 25.26
CA HIS A 255 40.30 -25.62 26.12
C HIS A 255 39.48 -26.91 26.09
N VAL A 256 40.04 -27.97 25.51
CA VAL A 256 39.42 -29.30 25.52
C VAL A 256 39.80 -30.02 26.82
N ASP A 257 38.83 -30.14 27.74
CA ASP A 257 39.02 -30.91 28.97
C ASP A 257 39.27 -32.39 28.66
N GLN A 258 40.27 -32.99 29.33
CA GLN A 258 40.61 -34.41 29.18
C GLN A 258 39.76 -35.35 30.04
N ASN A 259 38.79 -34.83 30.81
CA ASN A 259 37.94 -35.63 31.67
C ASN A 259 36.96 -36.51 30.85
N ARG A 260 37.13 -37.83 30.94
CA ARG A 260 36.30 -38.82 30.24
C ARG A 260 34.81 -38.73 30.58
N TRP A 261 34.44 -38.43 31.83
CA TRP A 261 33.05 -38.26 32.24
C TRP A 261 32.40 -37.05 31.56
N ARG A 262 33.11 -35.91 31.53
CA ARG A 262 32.62 -34.70 30.88
C ARG A 262 32.36 -34.93 29.39
N ARG A 263 33.29 -35.58 28.68
CA ARG A 263 33.12 -35.93 27.26
C ARG A 263 31.90 -36.83 27.02
N ALA A 264 31.64 -37.80 27.90
CA ALA A 264 30.47 -38.66 27.80
C ALA A 264 29.17 -37.84 27.96
N VAL A 265 29.12 -36.95 28.95
CA VAL A 265 27.96 -36.07 29.19
C VAL A 265 27.73 -35.13 27.99
N GLU A 266 28.79 -34.51 27.47
CA GLU A 266 28.72 -33.63 26.29
C GLU A 266 28.21 -34.37 25.05
N LYS A 267 28.64 -35.62 24.84
CA LYS A 267 28.17 -36.46 23.74
C LYS A 267 26.69 -36.84 23.87
N VAL A 268 26.24 -37.19 25.08
CA VAL A 268 24.83 -37.49 25.36
C VAL A 268 23.97 -36.24 25.18
N ASP A 269 24.39 -35.09 25.70
CA ASP A 269 23.69 -33.81 25.52
C ASP A 269 23.58 -33.43 24.04
N PHE A 270 24.65 -33.59 23.26
CA PHE A 270 24.63 -33.38 21.82
C PHE A 270 23.63 -34.31 21.13
N GLN A 271 23.65 -35.61 21.41
CA GLN A 271 22.73 -36.59 20.83
C GLN A 271 21.26 -36.27 21.17
N LEU A 272 20.95 -35.98 22.44
CA LEU A 272 19.62 -35.57 22.87
C LEU A 272 19.18 -34.28 22.17
N SER A 273 20.10 -33.33 21.97
CA SER A 273 19.80 -32.08 21.26
C SER A 273 19.45 -32.30 19.80
N GLN A 274 20.11 -33.26 19.12
CA GLN A 274 19.80 -33.63 17.74
C GLN A 274 18.49 -34.41 17.64
N GLN A 275 18.21 -35.31 18.59
CA GLN A 275 16.98 -36.09 18.65
C GLN A 275 15.73 -35.23 18.91
N ALA A 276 15.89 -34.09 19.60
CA ALA A 276 14.81 -33.15 19.86
C ALA A 276 14.41 -32.29 18.64
N LEU A 277 15.17 -32.33 17.54
CA LEU A 277 14.88 -31.54 16.35
C LEU A 277 13.74 -32.17 15.54
N VAL A 278 12.69 -31.37 15.30
CA VAL A 278 11.53 -31.78 14.50
C VAL A 278 11.27 -30.73 13.41
N GLY A 279 11.17 -31.19 12.17
CA GLY A 279 10.92 -30.39 10.98
C GLY A 279 10.35 -31.24 9.85
N GLY A 280 9.15 -30.92 9.39
CA GLY A 280 8.44 -31.71 8.37
C GLY A 280 8.46 -31.14 6.95
N HIS A 281 9.04 -29.96 6.78
CA HIS A 281 8.85 -29.12 5.60
C HIS A 281 10.14 -28.96 4.80
N ALA A 282 10.03 -29.12 3.49
CA ALA A 282 11.11 -28.88 2.53
C ALA A 282 10.53 -28.44 1.20
N PHE A 283 11.23 -27.58 0.48
CA PHE A 283 10.88 -27.23 -0.90
C PHE A 283 11.02 -28.46 -1.79
N ARG A 284 10.07 -28.63 -2.72
CA ARG A 284 10.15 -29.68 -3.75
C ARG A 284 11.33 -29.37 -4.68
N ARG A 285 12.31 -30.29 -4.68
CA ARG A 285 13.51 -30.16 -5.51
C ARG A 285 13.29 -30.82 -6.86
N GLN A 286 13.73 -30.17 -7.92
CA GLN A 286 13.82 -30.79 -9.24
C GLN A 286 15.23 -31.37 -9.43
N ALA A 287 15.31 -32.57 -10.03
CA ALA A 287 16.59 -33.19 -10.35
C ALA A 287 16.99 -32.85 -11.80
N LYS A 288 18.31 -32.78 -12.05
CA LYS A 288 18.98 -32.84 -13.37
C LYS A 288 19.04 -31.55 -14.23
N GLN A 289 18.91 -30.36 -13.66
CA GLN A 289 19.26 -29.13 -14.39
C GLN A 289 20.58 -28.51 -13.87
N PRO A 290 21.37 -27.85 -14.73
CA PRO A 290 22.56 -27.11 -14.29
C PRO A 290 22.18 -26.06 -13.26
N ARG A 291 22.96 -25.97 -12.17
CA ARG A 291 22.75 -24.96 -11.11
C ARG A 291 22.78 -23.56 -11.71
N HIS A 292 21.79 -22.74 -11.38
CA HIS A 292 21.81 -21.31 -11.70
C HIS A 292 21.30 -20.53 -10.49
N THR A 293 22.21 -19.85 -9.78
CA THR A 293 21.91 -19.13 -8.55
C THR A 293 21.58 -17.68 -8.86
N ILE A 294 20.44 -17.19 -8.36
CA ILE A 294 20.09 -15.77 -8.37
C ILE A 294 19.99 -15.23 -6.95
N VAL A 295 20.16 -13.92 -6.78
CA VAL A 295 20.11 -13.25 -5.46
C VAL A 295 19.20 -12.01 -5.47
N PRO A 296 17.87 -12.17 -5.64
CA PRO A 296 16.92 -11.08 -5.44
C PRO A 296 17.17 -10.36 -4.11
N THR A 297 17.36 -9.04 -4.17
CA THR A 297 17.66 -8.20 -3.02
C THR A 297 16.70 -7.02 -2.97
N VAL A 298 16.04 -6.85 -1.83
CA VAL A 298 15.10 -5.76 -1.55
C VAL A 298 15.65 -4.91 -0.42
N SER A 299 15.57 -3.60 -0.56
CA SER A 299 15.95 -2.63 0.47
C SER A 299 14.77 -1.72 0.82
N TYR A 300 14.60 -1.41 2.10
CA TYR A 300 13.65 -0.41 2.57
C TYR A 300 14.37 0.92 2.79
N ASP A 301 13.71 2.04 2.49
CA ASP A 301 14.26 3.38 2.73
C ASP A 301 14.54 3.61 4.24
N PRO A 302 15.37 4.61 4.58
CA PRO A 302 15.76 4.85 5.97
C PRO A 302 14.60 5.17 6.92
N GLU A 303 13.55 5.85 6.46
CA GLU A 303 12.40 6.23 7.30
C GLU A 303 11.57 4.99 7.65
N ARG A 304 11.18 4.22 6.63
CA ARG A 304 10.47 2.96 6.82
C ARG A 304 11.28 1.95 7.63
N THR A 305 12.59 1.90 7.42
CA THR A 305 13.50 1.06 8.22
C THR A 305 13.45 1.46 9.69
N LYS A 306 13.56 2.76 10.01
CA LYS A 306 13.44 3.25 11.39
C LYS A 306 12.11 2.87 12.02
N GLU A 307 11.00 2.96 11.27
CA GLU A 307 9.69 2.54 11.76
C GLU A 307 9.61 1.04 12.06
N ILE A 308 10.12 0.20 11.15
CA ILE A 308 10.15 -1.26 11.34
C ILE A 308 10.94 -1.61 12.60
N LEU A 309 12.13 -1.02 12.76
CA LEU A 309 12.98 -1.23 13.94
C LEU A 309 12.30 -0.73 15.23
N LYS A 310 11.65 0.45 15.18
CA LYS A 310 10.88 1.01 16.30
C LYS A 310 9.75 0.08 16.71
N LYS A 311 8.99 -0.48 15.76
CA LYS A 311 7.91 -1.44 16.01
C LYS A 311 8.43 -2.75 16.61
N CYS A 312 9.51 -3.30 16.07
CA CYS A 312 10.15 -4.50 16.64
C CYS A 312 10.59 -4.26 18.10
N LYS A 313 11.27 -3.13 18.34
CA LYS A 313 11.72 -2.74 19.68
C LYS A 313 10.56 -2.58 20.66
N ALA A 314 9.48 -1.91 20.26
CA ALA A 314 8.28 -1.74 21.08
C ALA A 314 7.60 -3.07 21.45
N ARG A 315 7.78 -4.12 20.64
CA ARG A 315 7.26 -5.48 20.89
C ARG A 315 8.29 -6.41 21.55
N GLY A 316 9.44 -5.87 21.95
CA GLY A 316 10.49 -6.63 22.63
C GLY A 316 11.20 -7.66 21.74
N VAL A 317 11.19 -7.49 20.41
CA VAL A 317 11.84 -8.42 19.46
C VAL A 317 12.86 -7.69 18.57
N SER A 318 13.81 -8.43 18.00
CA SER A 318 14.70 -7.92 16.95
C SER A 318 14.08 -8.12 15.57
N VAL A 319 14.55 -7.35 14.57
CA VAL A 319 14.16 -7.56 13.17
C VAL A 319 14.54 -8.97 12.69
N SER A 320 15.66 -9.51 13.16
CA SER A 320 16.08 -10.89 12.89
C SER A 320 15.03 -11.91 13.35
N ALA A 321 14.49 -11.74 14.56
CA ALA A 321 13.44 -12.63 15.08
C ALA A 321 12.12 -12.45 14.32
N ALA A 322 11.81 -11.22 13.89
CA ALA A 322 10.67 -10.94 13.03
C ALA A 322 10.79 -11.65 11.67
N LEU A 323 11.98 -11.70 11.06
CA LEU A 323 12.19 -12.38 9.77
C LEU A 323 11.93 -13.90 9.84
N PHE A 324 12.27 -14.57 10.95
CA PHE A 324 11.84 -15.97 11.16
C PHE A 324 10.31 -16.10 11.12
N ALA A 325 9.59 -15.18 11.77
CA ALA A 325 8.13 -15.18 11.76
C ALA A 325 7.56 -14.87 10.37
N VAL A 326 8.18 -13.96 9.60
CA VAL A 326 7.81 -13.68 8.21
C VAL A 326 7.94 -14.94 7.35
N CYS A 327 9.10 -15.59 7.35
CA CYS A 327 9.33 -16.83 6.60
C CYS A 327 8.32 -17.92 6.99
N ASN A 328 8.06 -18.05 8.30
CA ASN A 328 7.14 -19.05 8.81
C ASN A 328 5.68 -18.78 8.44
N ILE A 329 5.21 -17.53 8.47
CA ILE A 329 3.86 -17.18 8.03
C ILE A 329 3.73 -17.30 6.51
N ALA A 330 4.74 -16.87 5.75
CA ALA A 330 4.72 -16.97 4.29
C ALA A 330 4.52 -18.42 3.84
N TRP A 331 5.33 -19.35 4.37
CA TRP A 331 5.17 -20.76 4.04
C TRP A 331 3.87 -21.37 4.58
N ALA A 332 3.46 -21.01 5.79
CA ALA A 332 2.18 -21.47 6.36
C ALA A 332 0.96 -21.09 5.51
N LYS A 333 1.02 -19.97 4.77
CA LYS A 333 -0.01 -19.58 3.81
C LYS A 333 0.07 -20.36 2.50
N MET A 334 1.28 -20.73 2.05
CA MET A 334 1.52 -21.41 0.77
C MET A 334 1.28 -22.92 0.82
N CYS A 335 1.41 -23.57 1.98
CA CYS A 335 1.39 -25.03 2.08
C CYS A 335 0.23 -25.56 2.96
N SER A 336 -0.65 -26.37 2.37
CA SER A 336 -1.70 -27.11 3.07
C SER A 336 -1.30 -28.53 3.48
N GLU A 337 -0.13 -29.01 3.04
CA GLU A 337 0.38 -30.34 3.36
C GLU A 337 1.17 -30.34 4.68
N LYS A 338 1.11 -31.45 5.43
CA LYS A 338 1.89 -31.68 6.66
C LYS A 338 1.77 -30.58 7.73
N GLN A 339 0.58 -30.00 7.89
CA GLN A 339 0.33 -28.93 8.87
C GLN A 339 0.47 -29.41 10.33
N ASP A 340 0.41 -30.72 10.55
CA ASP A 340 0.68 -31.43 11.80
C ASP A 340 2.16 -31.40 12.21
N LEU A 341 3.08 -31.19 11.26
CA LEU A 341 4.52 -31.08 11.53
C LEU A 341 4.96 -29.62 11.63
N PRO A 342 5.85 -29.27 12.58
CA PRO A 342 6.39 -27.92 12.67
C PRO A 342 7.39 -27.65 11.56
N MET A 343 7.59 -26.38 11.27
CA MET A 343 8.62 -25.89 10.38
C MET A 343 9.91 -25.62 11.15
N MET A 344 11.00 -26.20 10.68
CA MET A 344 12.34 -25.93 11.18
C MET A 344 13.11 -25.03 10.21
N MET A 345 13.76 -24.01 10.74
CA MET A 345 14.69 -23.15 10.01
C MET A 345 16.03 -23.15 10.74
N TYR A 346 17.14 -23.13 10.01
CA TYR A 346 18.47 -23.11 10.62
C TYR A 346 19.14 -21.74 10.48
N SER A 347 20.05 -21.42 11.39
CA SER A 347 20.82 -20.17 11.37
C SER A 347 22.21 -20.35 11.93
N ALA A 348 23.11 -19.46 11.53
CA ALA A 348 24.50 -19.44 11.96
C ALA A 348 24.66 -18.71 13.30
N LEU A 349 25.62 -19.15 14.11
CA LEU A 349 25.99 -18.55 15.39
C LEU A 349 27.46 -18.13 15.37
N ASN A 350 27.77 -16.90 15.76
CA ASN A 350 29.15 -16.44 15.92
C ASN A 350 29.76 -17.04 17.21
N LEU A 351 30.85 -17.80 17.08
CA LEU A 351 31.51 -18.47 18.21
C LEU A 351 32.63 -17.67 18.86
N ARG A 352 33.05 -16.54 18.26
CA ARG A 352 34.12 -15.68 18.82
C ARG A 352 33.91 -15.27 20.29
N PRO A 353 32.68 -14.97 20.77
CA PRO A 353 32.46 -14.61 22.17
C PRO A 353 32.77 -15.72 23.19
N TYR A 354 32.95 -16.97 22.76
CA TYR A 354 33.16 -18.12 23.65
C TYR A 354 34.61 -18.62 23.68
N PHE A 355 35.54 -17.97 22.95
CA PHE A 355 36.93 -18.40 22.94
C PHE A 355 37.57 -18.24 24.30
N THR A 356 38.30 -19.27 24.71
CA THR A 356 39.01 -19.31 26.00
C THR A 356 40.52 -19.25 25.82
N VAL A 357 41.01 -19.54 24.62
CA VAL A 357 42.43 -19.50 24.27
C VAL A 357 42.73 -18.17 23.60
N LYS A 358 43.81 -17.50 24.01
CA LYS A 358 44.30 -16.30 23.33
C LYS A 358 44.98 -16.70 22.01
N PRO A 359 44.53 -16.19 20.84
CA PRO A 359 45.13 -16.55 19.56
C PRO A 359 46.61 -16.13 19.50
N ALA A 360 47.45 -16.99 18.90
CA ALA A 360 48.86 -16.67 18.65
C ALA A 360 49.05 -15.63 17.53
N ASN A 361 48.05 -15.50 16.65
CA ASN A 361 48.00 -14.52 15.57
C ASN A 361 46.75 -13.63 15.76
N ASP A 362 46.90 -12.32 15.60
CA ASP A 362 45.84 -11.31 15.79
C ASP A 362 44.87 -11.17 14.60
N SER A 363 45.07 -11.92 13.53
CA SER A 363 44.17 -11.97 12.37
C SER A 363 42.80 -12.53 12.75
N TYR A 364 41.75 -11.80 12.37
CA TYR A 364 40.35 -12.23 12.53
C TYR A 364 39.85 -13.13 11.37
N TRP A 365 40.68 -13.37 10.35
CA TRP A 365 40.41 -14.31 9.26
C TRP A 365 40.65 -15.75 9.70
N PHE A 366 39.58 -16.37 10.18
CA PHE A 366 39.43 -17.80 10.41
C PHE A 366 37.92 -18.10 10.54
N LEU A 367 37.53 -19.36 10.32
CA LEU A 367 36.13 -19.77 10.37
C LEU A 367 35.66 -19.91 11.83
N ALA A 368 34.67 -19.12 12.27
CA ALA A 368 34.15 -19.18 13.65
C ALA A 368 32.62 -19.25 13.73
N VAL A 369 32.05 -20.27 13.08
CA VAL A 369 30.60 -20.44 12.92
C VAL A 369 30.11 -21.74 13.58
N GLY A 370 29.11 -21.60 14.45
CA GLY A 370 28.24 -22.68 14.92
C GLY A 370 26.84 -22.58 14.30
N TYR A 371 25.92 -23.47 14.69
CA TYR A 371 24.56 -23.48 14.15
C TYR A 371 23.52 -23.75 15.23
N PHE A 372 22.32 -23.22 15.00
CA PHE A 372 21.13 -23.54 15.79
C PHE A 372 19.90 -23.56 14.90
N ASN A 373 18.82 -24.13 15.41
CA ASN A 373 17.53 -24.23 14.71
C ASN A 373 16.45 -23.44 15.45
N VAL A 374 15.50 -22.91 14.69
CA VAL A 374 14.26 -22.30 15.17
C VAL A 374 13.11 -23.14 14.63
N ILE A 375 12.27 -23.64 15.53
CA ILE A 375 11.13 -24.51 15.23
C ILE A 375 9.84 -23.76 15.56
N LEU A 376 8.96 -23.58 14.57
CA LEU A 376 7.71 -22.85 14.69
C LEU A 376 6.54 -23.67 14.12
N PRO A 377 5.31 -23.53 14.66
CA PRO A 377 4.14 -24.20 14.11
C PRO A 377 3.81 -23.72 12.69
N THR A 378 3.26 -24.59 11.86
CA THR A 378 2.92 -24.28 10.46
C THR A 378 1.46 -23.89 10.26
N PHE A 379 0.54 -24.21 11.19
CA PHE A 379 -0.87 -23.81 11.09
C PHE A 379 -1.12 -22.35 11.52
N ILE A 380 -2.04 -21.65 10.86
CA ILE A 380 -2.50 -20.30 11.25
C ILE A 380 -3.93 -20.40 11.82
N PRO A 381 -4.15 -20.08 13.10
CA PRO A 381 -5.50 -20.09 13.70
C PRO A 381 -6.43 -19.10 12.99
N ARG A 382 -7.61 -19.56 12.54
CA ARG A 382 -8.60 -18.70 11.86
C ARG A 382 -9.27 -17.68 12.79
N SER A 383 -9.33 -17.98 14.09
CA SER A 383 -9.98 -17.15 15.11
C SER A 383 -9.09 -16.04 15.69
N ILE A 384 -7.82 -15.95 15.27
CA ILE A 384 -6.84 -15.00 15.82
C ILE A 384 -6.29 -14.16 14.68
N ASP A 385 -6.25 -12.84 14.89
CA ASP A 385 -5.64 -11.91 13.96
C ASP A 385 -4.18 -12.28 13.63
N ILE A 386 -3.82 -12.15 12.36
CA ILE A 386 -2.52 -12.56 11.83
C ILE A 386 -1.36 -11.76 12.45
N SER A 387 -1.58 -10.50 12.84
CA SER A 387 -0.57 -9.68 13.51
C SER A 387 -0.22 -10.26 14.88
N SER A 388 -1.22 -10.73 15.62
CA SER A 388 -1.01 -11.39 16.92
C SER A 388 -0.20 -12.68 16.77
N VAL A 389 -0.51 -13.49 15.74
CA VAL A 389 0.23 -14.72 15.40
C VAL A 389 1.69 -14.39 15.02
N PHE A 390 1.89 -13.37 14.18
CA PHE A 390 3.20 -12.88 13.77
C PHE A 390 4.08 -12.49 14.97
N TRP A 391 3.58 -11.63 15.86
CA TRP A 391 4.36 -11.18 17.00
C TRP A 391 4.63 -12.30 18.02
N HIS A 392 3.70 -13.25 18.17
CA HIS A 392 3.94 -14.43 19.00
C HIS A 392 5.08 -15.29 18.45
N ARG A 393 5.04 -15.60 17.15
CA ARG A 393 6.09 -16.36 16.45
C ARG A 393 7.45 -15.63 16.50
N ALA A 394 7.46 -14.31 16.36
CA ALA A 394 8.67 -13.50 16.47
C ALA A 394 9.28 -13.57 17.90
N ARG A 395 8.45 -13.53 18.95
CA ARG A 395 8.92 -13.73 20.33
C ARG A 395 9.47 -15.13 20.56
N ALA A 396 8.78 -16.16 20.06
CA ALA A 396 9.24 -17.54 20.15
C ALA A 396 10.60 -17.74 19.45
N ALA A 397 10.77 -17.18 18.25
CA ALA A 397 12.04 -17.20 17.54
C ALA A 397 13.16 -16.51 18.34
N LYS A 398 12.90 -15.32 18.91
CA LYS A 398 13.86 -14.62 19.77
C LYS A 398 14.26 -15.47 20.98
N GLU A 399 13.29 -16.09 21.64
CA GLU A 399 13.53 -16.91 22.83
C GLU A 399 14.40 -18.13 22.50
N GLN A 400 14.07 -18.85 21.41
CA GLN A 400 14.85 -19.99 20.94
C GLN A 400 16.28 -19.59 20.57
N SER A 401 16.47 -18.52 19.79
CA SER A 401 17.80 -18.00 19.45
C SER A 401 18.60 -17.61 20.70
N THR A 402 17.97 -16.95 21.66
CA THR A 402 18.62 -16.53 22.91
C THR A 402 19.04 -17.75 23.75
N ARG A 403 18.16 -18.76 23.83
CA ARG A 403 18.41 -20.02 24.55
C ARG A 403 19.56 -20.81 23.91
N ALA A 404 19.62 -20.83 22.59
CA ALA A 404 20.70 -21.49 21.86
C ALA A 404 22.06 -20.81 22.12
N ALA A 405 22.13 -19.48 21.96
CA ALA A 405 23.36 -18.72 22.19
C ALA A 405 23.84 -18.81 23.65
N LYS A 406 22.93 -18.68 24.64
CA LYS A 406 23.30 -18.69 26.06
C LYS A 406 23.45 -20.09 26.68
N ASN A 407 23.39 -21.16 25.88
CA ASN A 407 23.49 -22.53 26.40
C ASN A 407 24.92 -22.81 26.90
N ARG A 408 25.06 -23.35 28.11
CA ARG A 408 26.37 -23.71 28.69
C ARG A 408 27.12 -24.78 27.90
N MET A 409 26.40 -25.62 27.15
CA MET A 409 26.96 -26.67 26.28
C MET A 409 27.15 -26.21 24.83
N ILE A 410 27.03 -24.91 24.51
CA ILE A 410 27.09 -24.45 23.11
C ILE A 410 28.45 -24.74 22.45
N VAL A 411 29.54 -24.63 23.20
CA VAL A 411 30.89 -24.92 22.72
C VAL A 411 31.03 -26.40 22.39
N SER A 412 30.71 -27.29 23.35
CA SER A 412 30.83 -28.75 23.14
C SER A 412 29.91 -29.25 22.02
N ARG A 413 28.67 -28.74 21.93
CA ARG A 413 27.76 -29.04 20.81
C ARG A 413 28.32 -28.57 19.46
N SER A 414 28.97 -27.40 19.42
CA SER A 414 29.54 -26.87 18.18
C SER A 414 30.77 -27.68 17.73
N LEU A 415 31.64 -28.08 18.67
CA LEU A 415 32.80 -28.93 18.38
C LEU A 415 32.40 -30.33 17.89
N LEU A 416 31.41 -30.96 18.55
CA LEU A 416 30.89 -32.26 18.13
C LEU A 416 30.19 -32.18 16.75
N MET A 417 29.44 -31.10 16.50
CA MET A 417 28.85 -30.85 15.18
C MET A 417 29.92 -30.62 14.10
N ALA A 418 30.99 -29.90 14.42
CA ALA A 418 32.12 -29.69 13.52
C ALA A 418 32.81 -31.02 13.18
N GLU A 419 33.06 -31.87 14.18
CA GLU A 419 33.61 -33.21 14.00
C GLU A 419 32.71 -34.08 13.10
N GLU A 420 31.41 -34.15 13.38
CA GLU A 420 30.44 -34.92 12.59
C GLU A 420 30.41 -34.44 11.13
N ARG A 421 30.38 -33.12 10.93
CA ARG A 421 30.38 -32.52 9.59
C ARG A 421 31.70 -32.73 8.85
N GLY A 422 32.83 -32.64 9.54
CA GLY A 422 34.16 -32.90 8.98
C GLY A 422 34.29 -34.35 8.52
N GLN A 423 33.91 -35.32 9.36
CA GLN A 423 33.90 -36.75 9.01
C GLN A 423 32.99 -37.03 7.81
N ARG A 424 31.77 -36.47 7.79
CA ARG A 424 30.83 -36.66 6.68
C ARG A 424 31.37 -36.05 5.38
N ALA A 425 31.98 -34.87 5.45
CA ALA A 425 32.58 -34.23 4.28
C ALA A 425 33.75 -35.03 3.71
N ARG A 426 34.59 -35.65 4.54
CA ARG A 426 35.66 -36.57 4.10
C ARG A 426 35.11 -37.79 3.37
N LEU A 427 34.07 -38.43 3.92
CA LEU A 427 33.42 -39.58 3.30
C LEU A 427 32.83 -39.24 1.93
N TRP A 428 32.06 -38.15 1.85
CA TRP A 428 31.46 -37.71 0.59
C TRP A 428 32.50 -37.26 -0.43
N ALA A 429 33.54 -36.55 -0.01
CA ALA A 429 34.65 -36.18 -0.87
C ALA A 429 35.34 -37.39 -1.49
N LYS A 430 35.56 -38.44 -0.69
CA LYS A 430 36.14 -39.68 -1.17
C LYS A 430 35.24 -40.37 -2.19
N GLU A 431 33.94 -40.45 -1.90
CA GLU A 431 32.94 -41.00 -2.83
C GLU A 431 32.86 -40.19 -4.14
N ASP A 432 32.82 -38.86 -4.08
CA ASP A 432 32.78 -37.99 -5.25
C ASP A 432 34.01 -38.19 -6.14
N ASP A 433 35.21 -38.17 -5.55
CA ASP A 433 36.48 -38.36 -6.28
C ASP A 433 36.59 -39.81 -6.83
N GLU A 434 36.08 -40.82 -6.12
CA GLU A 434 36.01 -42.21 -6.60
C GLU A 434 35.03 -42.38 -7.76
N ARG A 435 33.90 -41.68 -7.73
CA ARG A 435 32.91 -41.65 -8.82
C ARG A 435 33.48 -40.96 -10.06
N GLU A 436 34.19 -39.85 -9.88
CA GLU A 436 34.86 -39.13 -10.97
C GLU A 436 35.96 -40.00 -11.62
N ARG A 437 36.70 -40.78 -10.82
CA ARG A 437 37.67 -41.77 -11.31
C ARG A 437 37.04 -43.05 -11.88
N GLY A 438 35.72 -43.24 -11.77
CA GLY A 438 35.04 -44.48 -12.19
C GLY A 438 35.34 -45.71 -11.33
N THR A 439 35.86 -45.50 -10.11
CA THR A 439 36.32 -46.56 -9.17
C THR A 439 35.36 -46.81 -8.00
N PHE A 440 34.26 -46.05 -7.90
CA PHE A 440 33.33 -46.15 -6.78
C PHE A 440 32.61 -47.50 -6.74
N VAL A 441 32.72 -48.18 -5.60
CA VAL A 441 31.96 -49.40 -5.29
C VAL A 441 31.03 -49.10 -4.12
N PRO A 442 29.70 -49.26 -4.27
CA PRO A 442 28.79 -49.03 -3.16
C PRO A 442 29.09 -50.00 -2.00
N PRO A 443 29.08 -49.53 -0.74
CA PRO A 443 29.38 -50.38 0.40
C PRO A 443 28.37 -51.53 0.52
N LEU A 444 28.86 -52.69 0.98
CA LEU A 444 28.00 -53.83 1.33
C LEU A 444 26.97 -53.39 2.39
N PRO A 445 25.70 -53.80 2.28
CA PRO A 445 24.70 -53.47 3.27
C PRO A 445 25.16 -53.94 4.66
N PRO A 446 25.05 -53.11 5.71
CA PRO A 446 25.51 -53.47 7.04
C PRO A 446 24.79 -54.74 7.54
N PRO A 447 25.45 -55.60 8.32
CA PRO A 447 24.77 -56.70 9.00
C PRO A 447 23.62 -56.14 9.84
N ALA A 448 22.47 -56.81 9.82
CA ALA A 448 21.25 -56.37 10.50
C ALA A 448 21.50 -56.23 12.02
N MET A 449 21.95 -55.05 12.44
CA MET A 449 21.90 -54.65 13.84
C MET A 449 20.44 -54.51 14.26
N ALA A 450 20.14 -54.92 15.49
CA ALA A 450 18.81 -54.85 16.09
C ALA A 450 18.17 -53.48 15.82
N ALA A 451 17.02 -53.51 15.14
CA ALA A 451 16.25 -52.32 14.85
C ALA A 451 15.89 -51.63 16.16
N ASP A 452 16.43 -50.42 16.40
CA ASP A 452 15.90 -49.50 17.39
C ASP A 452 14.44 -49.20 16.99
N THR A 453 13.49 -49.68 17.80
CA THR A 453 12.07 -49.89 17.46
C THR A 453 11.20 -48.62 17.49
N ALA A 454 11.79 -47.42 17.35
CA ALA A 454 11.03 -46.17 17.29
C ALA A 454 11.26 -45.42 15.97
N PRO A 455 10.21 -45.11 15.19
CA PRO A 455 10.35 -44.27 13.99
C PRO A 455 10.86 -42.88 14.39
N ARG A 456 12.04 -42.49 13.86
CA ARG A 456 12.63 -41.17 14.11
C ARG A 456 11.74 -40.08 13.52
N SER A 457 11.43 -39.05 14.32
CA SER A 457 10.69 -37.87 13.85
C SER A 457 11.45 -37.19 12.69
N PRO A 458 10.73 -36.67 11.68
CA PRO A 458 11.38 -35.96 10.57
C PRO A 458 12.05 -34.69 11.08
N SER A 459 13.27 -34.41 10.61
CA SER A 459 14.10 -33.27 11.02
C SER A 459 14.61 -32.47 9.82
N ALA A 460 13.77 -32.30 8.79
CA ALA A 460 14.09 -31.48 7.62
C ALA A 460 13.92 -29.99 7.94
N ALA A 461 14.96 -29.19 7.69
CA ALA A 461 14.87 -27.74 7.71
C ALA A 461 14.39 -27.20 6.36
N LEU A 462 13.45 -26.26 6.40
CA LEU A 462 12.86 -25.64 5.23
C LEU A 462 13.85 -24.71 4.51
N ILE A 463 14.47 -23.80 5.26
CA ILE A 463 15.36 -22.75 4.75
C ILE A 463 16.37 -22.34 5.83
N GLY A 464 17.54 -21.87 5.40
CA GLY A 464 18.52 -21.21 6.26
C GLY A 464 18.33 -19.69 6.30
N LEU A 465 18.47 -19.08 7.46
CA LEU A 465 18.47 -17.63 7.63
C LEU A 465 19.84 -17.16 8.16
N SER A 466 20.51 -16.28 7.42
CA SER A 466 21.75 -15.61 7.81
C SER A 466 21.45 -14.17 8.22
N LEU A 467 21.41 -13.92 9.52
CA LEU A 467 20.92 -12.65 10.07
C LEU A 467 22.10 -11.87 10.65
N LEU A 468 22.70 -10.98 9.85
CA LEU A 468 23.95 -10.29 10.19
C LEU A 468 23.76 -9.12 11.15
N GLY A 469 22.51 -8.73 11.40
CA GLY A 469 22.18 -7.64 12.32
C GLY A 469 22.51 -6.27 11.73
N ASN A 470 23.01 -5.36 12.56
CA ASN A 470 23.34 -4.00 12.15
C ASN A 470 24.81 -3.88 11.70
N LEU A 471 25.02 -3.83 10.39
CA LEU A 471 26.35 -3.71 9.80
C LEU A 471 26.92 -2.30 9.97
N ASP A 472 26.12 -1.26 10.18
CA ASP A 472 26.62 0.08 10.51
C ASP A 472 27.36 0.11 11.86
N GLY A 473 27.23 -0.93 12.69
CA GLY A 473 28.07 -1.13 13.87
C GLY A 473 29.48 -1.63 13.57
N ILE A 474 29.71 -2.20 12.37
CA ILE A 474 31.01 -2.68 11.88
C ILE A 474 31.67 -1.63 10.99
N TYR A 475 30.91 -1.11 10.01
CA TYR A 475 31.38 -0.09 9.07
C TYR A 475 31.47 1.27 9.76
N LYS A 476 32.68 1.66 10.16
CA LYS A 476 32.97 2.97 10.76
C LYS A 476 33.05 4.03 9.67
N HIS A 477 31.90 4.41 9.09
CA HIS A 477 31.81 5.33 7.94
C HIS A 477 32.62 6.63 8.12
N GLY A 478 32.72 7.16 9.34
CA GLY A 478 33.54 8.34 9.64
C GLY A 478 35.06 8.14 9.51
N ALA A 479 35.55 6.89 9.42
CA ALA A 479 36.97 6.57 9.26
C ALA A 479 37.45 6.63 7.80
N PHE A 480 36.54 6.77 6.83
CA PHE A 480 36.86 6.93 5.41
C PHE A 480 36.01 8.05 4.78
N PRO A 481 36.18 9.32 5.20
CA PRO A 481 35.36 10.46 4.79
C PRO A 481 35.14 10.63 3.27
N PRO A 482 36.12 10.41 2.37
CA PRO A 482 35.90 10.60 0.94
C PRO A 482 35.09 9.46 0.30
N ILE A 483 34.67 8.45 1.06
CA ILE A 483 33.97 7.28 0.54
C ILE A 483 32.59 7.15 1.18
N LYS A 484 31.54 7.15 0.36
CA LYS A 484 30.17 6.96 0.79
C LYS A 484 29.61 5.62 0.31
N LEU A 485 29.53 4.64 1.21
CA LEU A 485 28.92 3.35 0.93
C LEU A 485 27.39 3.48 0.86
N HIS A 486 26.74 2.81 -0.10
CA HIS A 486 25.28 2.89 -0.28
C HIS A 486 24.57 1.56 -0.59
N THR A 487 25.28 0.56 -1.12
CA THR A 487 24.72 -0.75 -1.49
C THR A 487 25.59 -1.86 -0.94
N LEU A 488 24.97 -2.94 -0.48
CA LEU A 488 25.66 -4.15 -0.05
C LEU A 488 24.87 -5.36 -0.53
N THR A 489 25.58 -6.35 -1.09
CA THR A 489 25.03 -7.69 -1.31
C THR A 489 26.08 -8.72 -0.91
N THR A 490 25.69 -9.73 -0.13
CA THR A 490 26.62 -10.78 0.30
C THR A 490 25.96 -12.15 0.15
N GLY A 491 26.79 -13.15 -0.05
CA GLY A 491 26.33 -14.51 -0.18
C GLY A 491 27.48 -15.48 -0.40
N SER A 492 27.12 -16.68 -0.82
CA SER A 492 28.06 -17.72 -1.18
C SER A 492 27.53 -18.49 -2.38
N ARG A 493 28.43 -19.09 -3.16
CA ARG A 493 28.07 -20.10 -4.15
C ARG A 493 27.34 -21.25 -3.47
N GLN A 494 26.09 -21.48 -3.87
CA GLN A 494 25.25 -22.50 -3.24
C GLN A 494 25.45 -23.87 -3.90
N ARG A 495 25.13 -24.94 -3.18
CA ARG A 495 24.95 -26.27 -3.78
C ARG A 495 23.69 -26.29 -4.65
N SER A 496 23.57 -27.25 -5.58
CA SER A 496 22.34 -27.44 -6.35
C SER A 496 21.13 -27.66 -5.42
N GLY A 497 20.01 -26.99 -5.72
CA GLY A 497 18.83 -26.94 -4.84
C GLY A 497 19.07 -26.25 -3.48
N GLY A 498 20.09 -25.39 -3.40
CA GLY A 498 20.38 -24.56 -2.25
C GLY A 498 19.48 -23.32 -2.19
N MET A 499 19.25 -22.83 -0.96
CA MET A 499 18.57 -21.57 -0.70
C MET A 499 18.98 -21.02 0.68
N LEU A 500 19.18 -19.71 0.74
CA LEU A 500 19.60 -18.98 1.95
C LEU A 500 19.05 -17.55 1.91
N LEU A 501 18.40 -17.14 2.99
CA LEU A 501 17.90 -15.77 3.16
C LEU A 501 18.85 -14.98 4.06
N PHE A 502 19.26 -13.80 3.61
CA PHE A 502 20.03 -12.83 4.37
C PHE A 502 19.14 -11.69 4.85
N GLY A 503 19.36 -11.23 6.09
CA GLY A 503 18.69 -10.06 6.65
C GLY A 503 19.66 -9.21 7.47
N TYR A 504 19.79 -7.93 7.13
CA TYR A 504 20.75 -7.01 7.77
C TYR A 504 20.35 -5.54 7.59
N THR A 505 20.87 -4.65 8.44
CA THR A 505 20.79 -3.20 8.22
C THR A 505 22.14 -2.64 7.81
N PHE A 506 22.16 -1.79 6.79
CA PHE A 506 23.36 -1.18 6.24
C PHE A 506 23.02 0.18 5.61
N ALA A 507 23.85 1.20 5.88
CA ALA A 507 23.63 2.58 5.47
C ALA A 507 22.22 3.09 5.86
N GLY A 508 21.76 2.74 7.06
CA GLY A 508 20.44 3.12 7.58
C GLY A 508 19.24 2.42 6.94
N LYS A 509 19.46 1.48 6.02
CA LYS A 509 18.40 0.72 5.31
C LYS A 509 18.34 -0.73 5.79
N LEU A 510 17.15 -1.32 5.85
CA LEU A 510 16.96 -2.76 6.03
C LEU A 510 17.05 -3.45 4.67
N TRP A 511 17.88 -4.48 4.58
CA TRP A 511 18.11 -5.28 3.39
C TRP A 511 17.67 -6.72 3.63
N ILE A 512 16.99 -7.29 2.64
CA ILE A 512 16.61 -8.70 2.59
C ILE A 512 17.07 -9.25 1.24
N SER A 513 17.94 -10.25 1.26
CA SER A 513 18.46 -10.91 0.06
C SER A 513 18.15 -12.40 0.10
N LEU A 514 17.56 -12.94 -0.96
CA LEU A 514 17.25 -14.37 -1.06
C LEU A 514 18.12 -15.00 -2.15
N GLY A 515 19.20 -15.67 -1.77
CA GLY A 515 20.01 -16.44 -2.72
C GLY A 515 19.43 -17.84 -2.89
N TYR A 516 19.13 -18.26 -4.12
CA TYR A 516 18.64 -19.62 -4.39
C TYR A 516 18.96 -20.11 -5.80
N ASP A 517 19.04 -21.44 -5.97
CA ASP A 517 19.20 -22.12 -7.26
C ASP A 517 17.86 -22.20 -8.00
N VAL A 518 17.62 -21.33 -8.99
CA VAL A 518 16.33 -21.23 -9.70
C VAL A 518 15.98 -22.51 -10.47
N ASN A 519 17.00 -23.27 -10.89
CA ASN A 519 16.82 -24.54 -11.59
C ASN A 519 16.64 -25.73 -10.62
N GLY A 520 16.87 -25.52 -9.32
CA GLY A 520 16.78 -26.55 -8.28
C GLY A 520 15.38 -26.76 -7.71
N PHE A 521 14.41 -25.90 -8.06
CA PHE A 521 13.04 -25.90 -7.52
C PHE A 521 11.99 -25.84 -8.63
N GLU A 522 10.75 -26.26 -8.34
CA GLU A 522 9.64 -26.19 -9.31
C GLU A 522 9.31 -24.72 -9.69
N LYS A 523 9.14 -24.44 -11.00
CA LYS A 523 8.96 -23.08 -11.57
C LYS A 523 7.80 -22.25 -11.00
N GLN A 524 6.86 -22.86 -10.25
CA GLN A 524 5.71 -22.17 -9.66
C GLN A 524 6.07 -21.35 -8.40
N LEU A 525 7.17 -21.66 -7.72
CA LEU A 525 7.52 -21.06 -6.42
C LEU A 525 7.79 -19.53 -6.43
N PRO A 526 8.43 -18.90 -7.44
CA PRO A 526 8.68 -17.45 -7.43
C PRO A 526 7.44 -16.63 -7.83
N PHE A 527 6.62 -17.13 -8.76
CA PHE A 527 5.44 -16.39 -9.25
C PHE A 527 4.38 -16.27 -8.16
N ASP A 528 4.02 -17.38 -7.52
CA ASP A 528 3.01 -17.40 -6.46
C ASP A 528 3.45 -16.58 -5.24
N PHE A 529 4.76 -16.57 -4.94
CA PHE A 529 5.32 -15.74 -3.88
C PHE A 529 5.17 -14.23 -4.17
N TYR A 530 5.48 -13.78 -5.39
CA TYR A 530 5.28 -12.38 -5.78
C TYR A 530 3.80 -12.01 -5.79
N VAL A 531 2.92 -12.88 -6.30
CA VAL A 531 1.47 -12.64 -6.28
C VAL A 531 0.99 -12.50 -4.84
N HIS A 532 1.36 -13.40 -3.93
CA HIS A 532 0.98 -13.31 -2.51
C HIS A 532 1.51 -12.07 -1.79
N ILE A 533 2.72 -11.59 -2.14
CA ILE A 533 3.23 -10.31 -1.62
C ILE A 533 2.33 -9.16 -2.08
N LEU A 534 2.03 -9.12 -3.38
CA LEU A 534 1.22 -8.05 -3.96
C LEU A 534 -0.23 -8.11 -3.48
N GLU A 535 -0.77 -9.29 -3.19
CA GLU A 535 -2.09 -9.47 -2.58
C GLU A 535 -2.20 -8.85 -1.18
N GLN A 536 -1.09 -8.55 -0.50
CA GLN A 536 -1.12 -7.85 0.79
C GLN A 536 -1.31 -6.34 0.63
N LEU A 537 -1.30 -5.79 -0.59
CA LEU A 537 -1.56 -4.37 -0.82
C LEU A 537 -3.02 -4.05 -0.48
N THR A 538 -3.22 -3.06 0.38
CA THR A 538 -4.55 -2.70 0.85
C THR A 538 -5.37 -2.06 -0.27
N PRO A 539 -6.58 -2.54 -0.57
CA PRO A 539 -7.48 -1.85 -1.48
C PRO A 539 -7.93 -0.52 -0.89
N LEU A 540 -7.70 0.58 -1.61
CA LEU A 540 -8.08 1.92 -1.21
C LEU A 540 -9.01 2.52 -2.26
N ALA A 541 -10.16 3.03 -1.84
CA ALA A 541 -11.13 3.65 -2.73
C ALA A 541 -10.68 5.04 -3.20
N ASN A 542 -10.08 5.82 -2.29
CA ASN A 542 -9.78 7.24 -2.44
C ASN A 542 -8.27 7.56 -2.57
N SER A 543 -7.43 6.54 -2.77
CA SER A 543 -5.98 6.71 -2.89
C SER A 543 -5.41 5.74 -3.93
N ASP A 544 -4.34 6.19 -4.60
CA ASP A 544 -3.64 5.42 -5.62
C ASP A 544 -2.41 4.67 -5.06
N GLU A 545 -2.04 4.80 -3.78
CA GLU A 545 -0.79 4.25 -3.21
C GLU A 545 -0.51 2.77 -3.56
N SER A 546 -1.50 1.91 -3.35
CA SER A 546 -1.41 0.48 -3.68
C SER A 546 -1.31 0.25 -5.19
N ILE A 547 -2.01 1.05 -5.99
CA ILE A 547 -2.01 0.95 -7.45
C ILE A 547 -0.68 1.44 -8.02
N SER A 548 -0.13 2.54 -7.50
CA SER A 548 1.20 3.03 -7.85
C SER A 548 2.24 1.94 -7.61
N THR A 549 2.13 1.21 -6.50
CA THR A 549 3.00 0.05 -6.23
C THR A 549 2.84 -1.05 -7.28
N LEU A 550 1.60 -1.44 -7.61
CA LEU A 550 1.33 -2.44 -8.67
C LEU A 550 1.90 -2.01 -10.03
N VAL A 551 1.73 -0.73 -10.39
CA VAL A 551 2.26 -0.16 -11.64
C VAL A 551 3.78 -0.14 -11.64
N SER A 552 4.44 0.23 -10.54
CA SER A 552 5.89 0.13 -10.41
C SER A 552 6.37 -1.32 -10.56
N CYS A 553 5.65 -2.29 -10.00
CA CYS A 553 5.96 -3.71 -10.20
C CYS A 553 5.81 -4.15 -11.67
N LEU A 554 4.82 -3.64 -12.41
CA LEU A 554 4.70 -3.89 -13.85
C LEU A 554 5.92 -3.39 -14.66
N GLN A 555 6.57 -2.34 -14.18
CA GLN A 555 7.73 -1.71 -14.82
C GLN A 555 9.08 -2.30 -14.36
N ALA A 556 9.13 -2.98 -13.20
CA ALA A 556 10.38 -3.36 -12.55
C ALA A 556 11.15 -4.52 -13.23
N SER A 557 10.52 -5.69 -13.43
CA SER A 557 11.19 -6.87 -14.02
C SER A 557 10.17 -7.77 -14.73
N SER A 558 10.63 -8.73 -15.54
CA SER A 558 9.74 -9.69 -16.21
C SER A 558 8.92 -10.53 -15.22
N SER A 559 9.52 -10.94 -14.09
CA SER A 559 8.84 -11.70 -13.04
C SER A 559 7.81 -10.87 -12.26
N PHE A 560 8.17 -9.65 -11.84
CA PHE A 560 7.21 -8.75 -11.18
C PHE A 560 6.10 -8.31 -12.14
N ARG A 561 6.44 -8.10 -13.42
CA ARG A 561 5.45 -7.80 -14.46
C ARG A 561 4.47 -8.95 -14.63
N ALA A 562 4.94 -10.20 -14.66
CA ALA A 562 4.07 -11.35 -14.74
C ALA A 562 3.14 -11.45 -13.51
N ALA A 563 3.67 -11.29 -12.30
CA ALA A 563 2.90 -11.36 -11.05
C ALA A 563 1.88 -10.21 -10.93
N ALA A 564 2.30 -8.96 -11.13
CA ALA A 564 1.43 -7.79 -11.10
C ALA A 564 0.42 -7.77 -12.26
N SER A 565 0.60 -8.61 -13.28
CA SER A 565 -0.32 -8.75 -14.41
C SER A 565 -1.52 -9.67 -14.12
N VAL A 566 -1.51 -10.40 -13.01
CA VAL A 566 -2.57 -11.36 -12.64
C VAL A 566 -3.89 -10.63 -12.43
N SER A 567 -4.95 -11.05 -13.13
CA SER A 567 -6.27 -10.39 -13.05
C SER A 567 -6.86 -10.39 -11.63
N GLY A 568 -6.79 -11.53 -10.94
CA GLY A 568 -7.35 -11.67 -9.58
C GLY A 568 -6.75 -10.71 -8.55
N LEU A 569 -5.49 -10.29 -8.75
CA LEU A 569 -4.82 -9.30 -7.90
C LEU A 569 -5.50 -7.93 -7.96
N TRP A 570 -6.08 -7.56 -9.11
CA TRP A 570 -6.73 -6.27 -9.32
C TRP A 570 -8.19 -6.26 -8.88
N GLU A 571 -8.79 -7.42 -8.61
CA GLU A 571 -10.20 -7.54 -8.25
C GLU A 571 -10.58 -6.75 -6.99
N PRO A 572 -9.86 -6.90 -5.85
CA PRO A 572 -10.20 -6.18 -4.63
C PRO A 572 -10.06 -4.66 -4.83
N HIS A 573 -9.05 -4.23 -5.59
CA HIS A 573 -8.83 -2.82 -5.89
C HIS A 573 -9.89 -2.23 -6.83
N TYR A 574 -10.32 -2.98 -7.84
CA TYR A 574 -11.39 -2.58 -8.75
C TYR A 574 -12.71 -2.40 -8.01
N ARG A 575 -13.11 -3.41 -7.23
CA ARG A 575 -14.35 -3.39 -6.45
C ARG A 575 -14.36 -2.31 -5.36
N ALA A 576 -13.20 -2.04 -4.74
CA ALA A 576 -13.08 -1.00 -3.72
C ALA A 576 -13.23 0.41 -4.31
N ARG A 577 -12.70 0.66 -5.52
CA ARG A 577 -12.72 2.00 -6.14
C ARG A 577 -13.98 2.28 -6.96
N TYR A 578 -14.44 1.31 -7.75
CA TYR A 578 -15.52 1.49 -8.71
C TYR A 578 -16.78 0.79 -8.21
N THR A 579 -17.53 1.51 -7.36
CA THR A 579 -18.78 1.03 -6.77
C THR A 579 -20.00 1.39 -7.63
N ILE A 580 -19.86 2.40 -8.50
CA ILE A 580 -20.94 2.93 -9.34
C ILE A 580 -20.47 2.96 -10.80
N CYS A 581 -21.35 2.49 -11.69
CA CYS A 581 -21.09 2.44 -13.12
C CYS A 581 -22.40 2.47 -13.90
N ASP A 582 -22.29 2.74 -15.19
CA ASP A 582 -23.34 2.42 -16.15
C ASP A 582 -23.30 0.91 -16.45
N PRO A 583 -24.38 0.14 -16.18
CA PRO A 583 -24.37 -1.32 -16.35
C PRO A 583 -24.11 -1.79 -17.77
N GLU A 584 -24.57 -1.06 -18.79
CA GLU A 584 -24.39 -1.42 -20.20
C GLU A 584 -22.93 -1.19 -20.61
N LYS A 585 -22.35 -0.05 -20.20
CA LYS A 585 -20.93 0.26 -20.45
C LYS A 585 -20.01 -0.69 -19.69
N GLU A 586 -20.35 -1.06 -18.46
CA GLU A 586 -19.58 -2.02 -17.67
C GLU A 586 -19.60 -3.41 -18.30
N GLN A 587 -20.76 -3.85 -18.81
CA GLN A 587 -20.87 -5.12 -19.52
C GLN A 587 -20.07 -5.12 -20.82
N PHE A 588 -20.11 -4.03 -21.60
CA PHE A 588 -19.27 -3.86 -22.78
C PHE A 588 -17.78 -3.87 -22.44
N ARG A 589 -17.38 -3.17 -21.37
CA ARG A 589 -16.00 -3.15 -20.87
C ARG A 589 -15.55 -4.55 -20.48
N LYS A 590 -16.40 -5.32 -19.79
CA LYS A 590 -16.13 -6.71 -19.43
C LYS A 590 -15.95 -7.59 -20.67
N GLN A 591 -16.78 -7.43 -21.71
CA GLN A 591 -16.65 -8.17 -22.97
C GLN A 591 -15.35 -7.80 -23.71
N SER A 592 -15.08 -6.50 -23.90
CA SER A 592 -13.92 -6.00 -24.64
C SER A 592 -12.56 -6.39 -24.02
N THR A 593 -12.53 -6.56 -22.71
CA THR A 593 -11.31 -6.91 -21.95
C THR A 593 -11.22 -8.40 -21.62
N GLY A 594 -12.20 -9.22 -22.06
CA GLY A 594 -12.29 -10.63 -21.71
C GLY A 594 -12.47 -10.88 -20.19
N GLY A 595 -13.03 -9.91 -19.47
CA GLY A 595 -13.19 -9.94 -18.01
C GLY A 595 -11.90 -9.77 -17.22
N ASN A 596 -10.80 -9.32 -17.86
CA ASN A 596 -9.54 -9.08 -17.17
C ASN A 596 -9.60 -7.79 -16.33
N LEU A 597 -9.60 -7.94 -15.01
CA LEU A 597 -9.82 -6.85 -14.06
C LEU A 597 -8.69 -5.82 -14.03
N ARG A 598 -7.45 -6.19 -14.40
CA ARG A 598 -6.37 -5.22 -14.62
C ARG A 598 -6.72 -4.29 -15.78
N LEU A 599 -7.12 -4.86 -16.91
CA LEU A 599 -7.48 -4.08 -18.10
C LEU A 599 -8.72 -3.22 -17.85
N MET A 600 -9.74 -3.78 -17.19
CA MET A 600 -10.92 -3.01 -16.77
C MET A 600 -10.53 -1.84 -15.88
N TYR A 601 -9.63 -2.06 -14.89
CA TYR A 601 -9.15 -1.00 -14.02
C TYR A 601 -8.46 0.13 -14.80
N LEU A 602 -7.60 -0.22 -15.77
CA LEU A 602 -6.91 0.76 -16.61
C LEU A 602 -7.88 1.56 -17.47
N GLU A 603 -8.90 0.93 -18.08
CA GLU A 603 -9.93 1.63 -18.85
C GLU A 603 -10.73 2.61 -17.97
N ARG A 604 -11.16 2.16 -16.78
CA ARG A 604 -11.83 3.04 -15.80
C ARG A 604 -10.93 4.20 -15.38
N ARG A 605 -9.64 3.96 -15.15
CA ARG A 605 -8.70 5.02 -14.75
C ARG A 605 -8.51 6.07 -15.85
N ARG A 606 -8.58 5.69 -17.13
CA ARG A 606 -8.57 6.66 -18.23
C ARG A 606 -9.84 7.52 -18.25
N ILE A 607 -10.98 6.94 -17.88
CA ILE A 607 -12.23 7.70 -17.72
C ILE A 607 -12.10 8.67 -16.56
N ASP A 608 -11.60 8.23 -15.39
CA ASP A 608 -11.33 9.13 -14.26
C ASP A 608 -10.47 10.33 -14.68
N GLN A 609 -9.36 10.07 -15.37
CA GLN A 609 -8.43 11.13 -15.80
C GLN A 609 -9.10 12.13 -16.74
N LYS A 610 -9.90 11.65 -17.71
CA LYS A 610 -10.64 12.54 -18.63
C LYS A 610 -11.72 13.33 -17.90
N ALA A 611 -12.46 12.70 -16.99
CA ALA A 611 -13.48 13.39 -16.20
C ALA A 611 -12.87 14.48 -15.31
N LEU A 612 -11.73 14.20 -14.67
CA LEU A 612 -11.00 15.17 -13.85
C LEU A 612 -10.38 16.30 -14.68
N ASP A 613 -9.91 16.03 -15.90
CA ASP A 613 -9.45 17.07 -16.84
C ASP A 613 -10.61 18.00 -17.25
N ILE A 614 -11.78 17.44 -17.56
CA ILE A 614 -12.98 18.22 -17.86
C ILE A 614 -13.44 19.03 -16.63
N LEU A 615 -13.40 18.45 -15.43
CA LEU A 615 -13.70 19.17 -14.18
C LEU A 615 -12.72 20.34 -13.97
N SER A 616 -11.42 20.12 -14.19
CA SER A 616 -10.41 21.19 -14.12
C SER A 616 -10.72 22.33 -15.10
N LYS A 617 -11.13 22.00 -16.33
CA LYS A 617 -11.60 22.99 -17.31
C LYS A 617 -12.83 23.75 -16.80
N ILE A 618 -13.81 23.08 -16.20
CA ILE A 618 -14.98 23.76 -15.60
C ILE A 618 -14.58 24.73 -14.49
N VAL A 619 -13.60 24.37 -13.67
CA VAL A 619 -13.07 25.26 -12.61
C VAL A 619 -12.41 26.51 -13.20
N MET A 620 -11.74 26.38 -14.35
CA MET A 620 -10.98 27.45 -15.00
C MET A 620 -11.78 28.30 -16.00
N GLU A 621 -12.76 27.71 -16.67
CA GLU A 621 -13.57 28.33 -17.72
C GLU A 621 -14.73 29.14 -17.12
N ARG A 622 -15.09 30.26 -17.77
CA ARG A 622 -16.32 31.03 -17.54
C ARG A 622 -17.26 30.86 -18.73
N GLY A 623 -18.56 31.10 -18.53
CA GLY A 623 -19.54 31.14 -19.63
C GLY A 623 -19.98 29.76 -20.13
N ASP A 624 -20.36 29.67 -21.40
CA ASP A 624 -20.97 28.48 -22.01
C ASP A 624 -20.03 27.27 -22.13
N GLY A 625 -18.70 27.49 -22.11
CA GLY A 625 -17.71 26.42 -22.09
C GLY A 625 -17.98 25.36 -21.02
N ARG A 626 -18.29 25.79 -19.78
CA ARG A 626 -18.60 24.87 -18.67
C ARG A 626 -19.86 24.05 -18.91
N LEU A 627 -20.84 24.62 -19.61
CA LEU A 627 -22.11 23.96 -19.91
C LEU A 627 -21.87 22.83 -20.91
N GLU A 628 -21.06 23.08 -21.95
CA GLU A 628 -20.66 22.05 -22.90
C GLU A 628 -19.80 20.96 -22.24
N ARG A 629 -18.91 21.33 -21.31
CA ARG A 629 -18.14 20.35 -20.52
C ARG A 629 -19.02 19.45 -19.66
N ALA A 630 -20.06 20.01 -19.03
CA ALA A 630 -21.04 19.22 -18.29
C ALA A 630 -21.82 18.25 -19.20
N ARG A 631 -22.19 18.72 -20.40
CA ARG A 631 -22.80 17.89 -21.46
C ARG A 631 -21.89 16.75 -21.90
N GLU A 632 -20.60 17.04 -22.09
CA GLU A 632 -19.55 16.09 -22.49
C GLU A 632 -19.41 14.96 -21.47
N ILE A 633 -19.27 15.28 -20.17
CA ILE A 633 -19.18 14.28 -19.10
C ILE A 633 -20.43 13.39 -19.10
N ASN A 634 -21.62 13.97 -19.18
CA ASN A 634 -22.85 13.21 -19.05
C ASN A 634 -23.07 12.28 -20.25
N THR A 635 -22.76 12.75 -21.47
CA THR A 635 -22.92 11.96 -22.71
C THR A 635 -21.87 10.86 -22.81
N MET A 636 -20.59 11.19 -22.56
CA MET A 636 -19.49 10.25 -22.76
C MET A 636 -19.36 9.25 -21.61
N PHE A 637 -19.45 9.72 -20.36
CA PHE A 637 -19.10 8.91 -19.19
C PHE A 637 -20.32 8.61 -18.33
N SER A 638 -21.16 9.59 -17.99
CA SER A 638 -22.29 9.43 -17.06
C SER A 638 -21.80 8.83 -15.72
N PHE A 639 -22.50 7.83 -15.15
CA PHE A 639 -22.13 7.15 -13.91
C PHE A 639 -20.73 6.54 -13.93
N ASP A 640 -20.11 6.34 -15.09
CA ASP A 640 -18.73 5.89 -15.13
C ASP A 640 -17.75 6.94 -14.57
N ALA A 641 -18.06 8.23 -14.58
CA ALA A 641 -17.24 9.26 -13.96
C ALA A 641 -17.50 9.44 -12.45
N TRP A 642 -18.54 8.79 -11.90
CA TRP A 642 -19.08 9.09 -10.57
C TRP A 642 -18.03 9.04 -9.46
N ASN A 643 -17.35 7.90 -9.30
CA ASN A 643 -16.42 7.72 -8.18
C ASN A 643 -15.23 8.70 -8.24
N ALA A 644 -14.75 9.06 -9.43
CA ALA A 644 -13.69 10.05 -9.57
C ALA A 644 -14.15 11.45 -9.14
N LEU A 645 -15.37 11.84 -9.54
CA LEU A 645 -15.97 13.12 -9.15
C LEU A 645 -16.32 13.16 -7.66
N GLU A 646 -16.77 12.05 -7.07
CA GLU A 646 -17.03 11.92 -5.63
C GLU A 646 -15.75 12.08 -4.79
N ILE A 647 -14.64 11.51 -5.27
CA ILE A 647 -13.32 11.74 -4.67
C ILE A 647 -12.92 13.22 -4.78
N ALA A 648 -13.15 13.87 -5.92
CA ALA A 648 -12.87 15.30 -6.11
C ALA A 648 -13.76 16.19 -5.24
N ALA A 649 -15.04 15.83 -5.06
CA ALA A 649 -16.00 16.50 -4.17
C ALA A 649 -15.60 16.41 -2.68
N SER A 650 -14.69 15.50 -2.34
CA SER A 650 -14.19 15.25 -0.98
C SER A 650 -12.70 15.53 -0.79
N TYR A 651 -12.08 16.31 -1.69
CA TYR A 651 -10.69 16.75 -1.54
C TYR A 651 -10.45 17.50 -0.23
N PRO A 652 -9.26 17.37 0.38
CA PRO A 652 -8.93 18.08 1.61
C PRO A 652 -9.10 19.60 1.45
N LEU A 653 -9.62 20.25 2.49
CA LEU A 653 -9.84 21.70 2.50
C LEU A 653 -8.66 22.44 3.15
N PRO A 654 -8.42 23.73 2.82
CA PRO A 654 -7.53 24.59 3.57
C PRO A 654 -7.80 24.55 5.08
N GLU A 655 -6.74 24.62 5.90
CA GLU A 655 -6.81 24.41 7.35
C GLU A 655 -7.82 25.33 8.03
N ILE A 656 -7.98 26.56 7.53
CA ILE A 656 -8.89 27.56 8.09
C ILE A 656 -10.37 27.14 8.04
N PHE A 657 -10.76 26.27 7.09
CA PHE A 657 -12.11 25.74 6.99
C PHE A 657 -12.32 24.43 7.78
N ASN A 658 -11.25 23.82 8.32
CA ASN A 658 -11.35 22.58 9.08
C ASN A 658 -11.67 22.84 10.55
N GLU A 659 -12.49 22.00 11.17
CA GLU A 659 -12.77 22.11 12.61
C GLU A 659 -11.49 21.99 13.47
N PRO A 660 -11.43 22.68 14.64
CA PRO A 660 -10.25 22.66 15.50
C PRO A 660 -9.88 21.24 15.93
N GLY A 661 -8.65 20.82 15.63
CA GLY A 661 -8.11 19.51 15.99
C GLY A 661 -8.20 18.44 14.91
N VAL A 662 -8.83 18.72 13.76
CA VAL A 662 -8.80 17.84 12.59
C VAL A 662 -7.51 18.08 11.80
N GLN A 663 -6.50 17.23 12.00
CA GLN A 663 -5.28 17.24 11.18
C GLN A 663 -5.45 16.35 9.95
N GLU A 664 -5.72 16.95 8.79
CA GLU A 664 -5.75 16.23 7.54
C GLU A 664 -4.32 15.99 7.02
N ARG A 665 -3.92 14.72 6.88
CA ARG A 665 -2.54 14.35 6.49
C ARG A 665 -2.27 14.47 4.99
N ARG A 666 -3.30 14.73 4.18
CA ARG A 666 -3.22 14.79 2.72
C ARG A 666 -2.94 16.23 2.29
N PRO A 667 -2.07 16.46 1.29
CA PRO A 667 -1.85 17.79 0.77
C PRO A 667 -3.12 18.32 0.11
N VAL A 668 -3.42 19.61 0.33
CA VAL A 668 -4.54 20.33 -0.30
C VAL A 668 -4.20 20.58 -1.77
N PRO A 669 -4.97 20.04 -2.74
CA PRO A 669 -4.77 20.35 -4.16
C PRO A 669 -5.01 21.84 -4.44
N SER A 670 -4.38 22.36 -5.50
CA SER A 670 -4.74 23.67 -6.06
C SER A 670 -6.23 23.72 -6.39
N HIS A 671 -6.90 24.83 -6.08
CA HIS A 671 -8.31 25.04 -6.37
C HIS A 671 -9.23 23.99 -5.72
N ALA A 672 -8.86 23.44 -4.56
CA ALA A 672 -9.62 22.39 -3.89
C ALA A 672 -11.08 22.78 -3.61
N VAL A 673 -11.31 23.99 -3.08
CA VAL A 673 -12.66 24.48 -2.76
C VAL A 673 -13.57 24.58 -4.00
N PRO A 674 -13.19 25.30 -5.09
CA PRO A 674 -14.01 25.33 -6.30
C PRO A 674 -14.08 23.98 -7.03
N THR A 675 -13.04 23.16 -6.96
CA THR A 675 -13.08 21.79 -7.49
C THR A 675 -14.17 20.97 -6.79
N ARG A 676 -14.28 21.06 -5.47
CA ARG A 676 -15.33 20.35 -4.71
C ARG A 676 -16.73 20.80 -5.11
N TYR A 677 -16.93 22.12 -5.22
CA TYR A 677 -18.22 22.69 -5.64
C TYR A 677 -18.63 22.20 -7.03
N TRP A 678 -17.76 22.34 -8.02
CA TRP A 678 -18.08 21.96 -9.40
C TRP A 678 -18.20 20.45 -9.59
N ALA A 679 -17.44 19.65 -8.84
CA ALA A 679 -17.62 18.20 -8.80
C ALA A 679 -19.01 17.81 -8.29
N GLN A 680 -19.49 18.47 -7.22
CA GLN A 680 -20.84 18.25 -6.69
C GLN A 680 -21.92 18.62 -7.71
N MET A 681 -21.74 19.72 -8.44
CA MET A 681 -22.66 20.14 -9.50
C MET A 681 -22.72 19.14 -10.66
N LEU A 682 -21.56 18.59 -11.06
CA LEU A 682 -21.47 17.57 -12.11
C LEU A 682 -22.11 16.24 -11.68
N LEU A 683 -21.85 15.78 -10.45
CA LEU A 683 -22.50 14.59 -9.89
C LEU A 683 -24.02 14.77 -9.92
N GLY A 684 -24.51 15.96 -9.55
CA GLY A 684 -25.92 16.30 -9.63
C GLY A 684 -26.48 16.25 -11.06
N ALA A 685 -25.77 16.83 -12.04
CA ALA A 685 -26.20 16.81 -13.43
C ALA A 685 -26.30 15.38 -14.00
N ILE A 686 -25.32 14.52 -13.69
CA ILE A 686 -25.33 13.09 -14.07
C ILE A 686 -26.55 12.40 -13.47
N ALA A 687 -26.75 12.54 -12.15
CA ALA A 687 -27.82 11.87 -11.44
C ALA A 687 -29.21 12.33 -11.91
N ARG A 688 -29.42 13.64 -12.10
CA ARG A 688 -30.69 14.22 -12.53
C ARG A 688 -31.02 13.90 -13.98
N SER A 689 -30.05 13.93 -14.88
CA SER A 689 -30.24 13.51 -16.28
C SER A 689 -30.69 12.05 -16.35
N HIS A 690 -30.08 11.16 -15.57
CA HIS A 690 -30.49 9.77 -15.48
C HIS A 690 -31.91 9.60 -14.91
N ALA A 691 -32.25 10.35 -13.86
CA ALA A 691 -33.58 10.32 -13.25
C ALA A 691 -34.67 10.74 -14.24
N ILE A 692 -34.46 11.86 -14.95
CA ILE A 692 -35.38 12.36 -15.97
C ILE A 692 -35.54 11.36 -17.11
N SER A 693 -34.44 10.80 -17.61
CA SER A 693 -34.46 9.77 -18.65
C SER A 693 -35.22 8.52 -18.19
N THR A 694 -35.09 8.13 -16.92
CA THR A 694 -35.82 7.00 -16.31
C THR A 694 -37.30 7.30 -16.22
N TRP A 695 -37.69 8.49 -15.76
CA TRP A 695 -39.10 8.90 -15.69
C TRP A 695 -39.72 9.06 -17.08
N GLY A 696 -38.99 9.56 -18.07
CA GLY A 696 -39.45 9.67 -19.45
C GLY A 696 -39.82 8.32 -20.08
N LYS A 697 -39.08 7.25 -19.76
CA LYS A 697 -39.39 5.88 -20.22
C LYS A 697 -40.77 5.39 -19.71
N LEU A 698 -41.28 5.93 -18.61
CA LEU A 698 -42.61 5.58 -18.09
C LEU A 698 -43.74 6.10 -18.98
N ILE A 699 -43.52 7.14 -19.80
CA ILE A 699 -44.56 7.66 -20.70
C ILE A 699 -44.96 6.60 -21.74
N SER A 700 -43.98 5.84 -22.25
CA SER A 700 -44.21 4.80 -23.26
C SER A 700 -44.32 3.39 -22.66
N ASN A 701 -43.75 3.13 -21.48
CA ASN A 701 -43.68 1.80 -20.89
C ASN A 701 -43.67 1.82 -19.35
N ASP A 702 -44.82 2.15 -18.73
CA ASP A 702 -45.02 2.08 -17.28
C ASP A 702 -45.32 0.63 -16.85
N THR A 703 -44.29 -0.07 -16.36
CA THR A 703 -44.41 -1.46 -15.88
C THR A 703 -44.12 -1.56 -14.39
N PRO A 704 -44.71 -2.54 -13.66
CA PRO A 704 -44.43 -2.74 -12.24
C PRO A 704 -42.94 -2.94 -11.90
N LYS A 705 -42.15 -3.49 -12.85
CA LYS A 705 -40.71 -3.70 -12.69
C LYS A 705 -39.91 -2.39 -12.68
N ALA A 706 -40.45 -1.31 -13.24
CA ALA A 706 -39.81 0.00 -13.25
C ALA A 706 -39.95 0.74 -11.91
N PHE A 707 -40.79 0.24 -10.99
CA PHE A 707 -41.15 0.94 -9.75
C PHE A 707 -39.95 1.20 -8.83
N GLU A 708 -39.11 0.18 -8.57
CA GLU A 708 -37.94 0.32 -7.68
C GLU A 708 -37.02 1.46 -8.15
N LEU A 709 -36.60 1.38 -9.42
CA LEU A 709 -35.65 2.34 -10.01
C LEU A 709 -36.27 3.74 -10.15
N SER A 710 -37.52 3.82 -10.61
CA SER A 710 -38.19 5.11 -10.85
C SER A 710 -38.37 5.89 -9.55
N PHE A 711 -38.72 5.21 -8.47
CA PHE A 711 -38.89 5.84 -7.16
C PHE A 711 -37.54 6.16 -6.51
N ALA A 712 -36.54 5.28 -6.66
CA ALA A 712 -35.17 5.52 -6.20
C ALA A 712 -34.55 6.78 -6.84
N CYS A 713 -34.92 7.09 -8.09
CA CYS A 713 -34.48 8.28 -8.81
C CYS A 713 -34.90 9.62 -8.17
N VAL A 714 -35.82 9.62 -7.19
CA VAL A 714 -36.09 10.82 -6.38
C VAL A 714 -34.84 11.23 -5.58
N SER A 715 -34.06 10.26 -5.10
CA SER A 715 -32.79 10.52 -4.40
C SER A 715 -31.71 11.08 -5.33
N SER A 716 -31.77 10.77 -6.64
CA SER A 716 -30.82 11.28 -7.63
C SER A 716 -30.78 12.79 -7.73
N PHE A 717 -31.89 13.48 -7.42
CA PHE A 717 -31.89 14.94 -7.38
C PHE A 717 -30.97 15.52 -6.30
N PHE A 718 -30.76 14.77 -5.23
CA PHE A 718 -29.91 15.12 -4.09
C PHE A 718 -28.49 14.56 -4.22
N VAL A 719 -28.06 14.19 -5.42
CA VAL A 719 -26.71 13.68 -5.70
C VAL A 719 -26.46 12.31 -5.04
N TYR A 720 -27.51 11.51 -4.86
CA TYR A 720 -27.38 10.11 -4.47
C TYR A 720 -27.67 9.21 -5.68
N PRO A 721 -26.84 8.21 -5.98
CA PRO A 721 -27.19 7.24 -7.02
C PRO A 721 -28.50 6.54 -6.63
N PRO A 722 -29.29 6.03 -7.60
CA PRO A 722 -30.52 5.30 -7.31
C PRO A 722 -30.26 4.16 -6.31
N THR A 723 -30.79 4.31 -5.09
CA THR A 723 -30.59 3.35 -4.01
C THR A 723 -31.26 2.04 -4.37
N LYS A 724 -30.53 0.93 -4.21
CA LYS A 724 -31.08 -0.41 -4.44
C LYS A 724 -31.27 -1.13 -3.11
N LEU A 725 -32.30 -1.99 -3.03
CA LEU A 725 -32.71 -2.64 -1.78
C LEU A 725 -32.13 -4.06 -1.61
N GLU A 726 -31.00 -4.42 -2.26
CA GLU A 726 -30.46 -5.78 -2.17
C GLU A 726 -30.07 -6.18 -0.74
N GLU A 727 -29.39 -5.30 0.01
CA GLU A 727 -28.97 -5.59 1.38
C GLU A 727 -30.16 -5.84 2.30
N LEU A 728 -31.18 -4.98 2.24
CA LEU A 728 -32.39 -5.13 3.04
C LEU A 728 -33.17 -6.39 2.65
N THR A 729 -33.18 -6.74 1.37
CA THR A 729 -33.78 -7.99 0.87
C THR A 729 -33.02 -9.22 1.36
N ALA A 730 -31.69 -9.18 1.40
CA ALA A 730 -30.87 -10.26 1.94
C ALA A 730 -31.13 -10.46 3.44
N LEU A 731 -31.27 -9.37 4.20
CA LEU A 731 -31.68 -9.40 5.61
C LEU A 731 -33.08 -10.00 5.79
N CYS A 732 -34.03 -9.64 4.92
CA CYS A 732 -35.38 -10.24 4.94
C CYS A 732 -35.31 -11.75 4.70
N LYS A 733 -34.52 -12.21 3.73
CA LYS A 733 -34.34 -13.65 3.48
C LYS A 733 -33.73 -14.37 4.68
N ALA A 734 -32.75 -13.75 5.36
CA ALA A 734 -32.19 -14.31 6.59
C ALA A 734 -33.22 -14.40 7.73
N TYR A 735 -34.06 -13.38 7.90
CA TYR A 735 -35.16 -13.36 8.86
C TYR A 735 -36.17 -14.49 8.61
N PHE A 736 -36.47 -14.78 7.34
CA PHE A 736 -37.36 -15.87 6.93
C PHE A 736 -36.77 -17.24 7.27
N ILE A 737 -35.47 -17.46 7.00
CA ILE A 737 -34.77 -18.71 7.35
C ILE A 737 -34.83 -18.97 8.86
N GLU A 738 -34.58 -17.94 9.68
CA GLU A 738 -34.60 -18.05 11.14
C GLU A 738 -35.98 -18.49 11.66
N ARG A 739 -37.06 -18.01 11.03
CA ARG A 739 -38.45 -18.25 11.44
C ARG A 739 -39.14 -19.38 10.68
N GLN A 740 -38.41 -20.11 9.85
CA GLN A 740 -38.93 -21.21 9.04
C GLN A 740 -40.10 -20.78 8.13
N ILE A 741 -40.02 -19.56 7.61
CA ILE A 741 -40.99 -19.05 6.63
C ILE A 741 -40.52 -19.48 5.23
N PRO A 742 -41.41 -19.97 4.34
CA PRO A 742 -41.06 -20.38 2.98
C PRO A 742 -40.33 -19.28 2.20
N LEU A 743 -39.28 -19.68 1.45
CA LEU A 743 -38.48 -18.80 0.60
C LEU A 743 -38.62 -19.08 -0.90
N ASP A 744 -39.05 -20.29 -1.27
CA ASP A 744 -39.32 -20.64 -2.66
C ASP A 744 -40.68 -20.07 -3.08
N PRO A 745 -40.74 -19.18 -4.10
CA PRO A 745 -42.00 -18.66 -4.63
C PRO A 745 -43.04 -19.74 -4.90
N ALA A 746 -42.62 -20.91 -5.40
CA ALA A 746 -43.54 -21.99 -5.71
C ALA A 746 -44.29 -22.54 -4.48
N GLU A 747 -43.69 -22.43 -3.28
CA GLU A 747 -44.26 -22.95 -2.03
C GLU A 747 -45.33 -22.03 -1.42
N PHE A 748 -45.27 -20.72 -1.71
CA PHE A 748 -46.16 -19.74 -1.07
C PHE A 748 -47.09 -19.00 -2.03
N THR A 749 -46.97 -19.17 -3.34
CA THR A 749 -47.89 -18.55 -4.30
C THR A 749 -49.12 -19.41 -4.62
N SER A 750 -49.14 -20.70 -4.26
CA SER A 750 -50.22 -21.64 -4.61
C SER A 750 -51.48 -21.51 -3.76
N ASP A 751 -51.44 -20.81 -2.63
CA ASP A 751 -52.61 -20.60 -1.78
C ASP A 751 -52.60 -19.24 -1.09
N SER A 752 -53.78 -18.66 -0.89
CA SER A 752 -53.94 -17.30 -0.36
C SER A 752 -53.53 -17.18 1.11
N ALA A 753 -53.61 -18.25 1.89
CA ALA A 753 -53.26 -18.22 3.32
C ALA A 753 -51.75 -18.13 3.52
N THR A 754 -50.97 -18.95 2.80
CA THR A 754 -49.50 -18.93 2.83
C THR A 754 -48.96 -17.64 2.22
N LEU A 755 -49.54 -17.17 1.11
CA LEU A 755 -49.17 -15.88 0.52
C LEU A 755 -49.43 -14.72 1.50
N GLY A 756 -50.56 -14.77 2.22
CA GLY A 756 -50.90 -13.81 3.28
C GLY A 756 -49.94 -13.86 4.47
N LEU A 757 -49.51 -15.06 4.88
CA LEU A 757 -48.48 -15.26 5.91
C LEU A 757 -47.14 -14.63 5.49
N VAL A 758 -46.71 -14.86 4.25
CA VAL A 758 -45.48 -14.27 3.70
C VAL A 758 -45.57 -12.75 3.68
N CYS A 759 -46.69 -12.17 3.19
CA CYS A 759 -46.90 -10.73 3.19
C CYS A 759 -46.86 -10.12 4.61
N SER A 760 -47.52 -10.77 5.57
CA SER A 760 -47.51 -10.35 6.97
C SER A 760 -46.10 -10.44 7.57
N SER A 761 -45.35 -11.48 7.21
CA SER A 761 -43.97 -11.69 7.67
C SER A 761 -43.00 -10.65 7.11
N ILE A 762 -43.19 -10.17 5.88
CA ILE A 762 -42.42 -9.02 5.35
C ILE A 762 -42.73 -7.78 6.18
N CYS A 763 -43.99 -7.53 6.54
CA CYS A 763 -44.36 -6.39 7.40
C CYS A 763 -43.70 -6.49 8.79
N ASP A 764 -43.71 -7.68 9.41
CA ASP A 764 -43.04 -7.93 10.69
C ASP A 764 -41.52 -7.71 10.61
N PHE A 765 -40.90 -8.18 9.52
CA PHE A 765 -39.48 -7.93 9.26
C PHE A 765 -39.19 -6.43 9.14
N LEU A 766 -39.98 -5.69 8.36
CA LEU A 766 -39.83 -4.25 8.20
C LEU A 766 -39.91 -3.54 9.55
N TRP A 767 -40.87 -3.92 10.38
CA TRP A 767 -40.96 -3.39 11.74
C TRP A 767 -39.72 -3.71 12.58
N SER A 768 -39.22 -4.95 12.52
CA SER A 768 -38.00 -5.34 13.26
C SER A 768 -36.77 -4.53 12.84
N CYS A 769 -36.78 -3.99 11.61
CA CYS A 769 -35.75 -3.10 11.07
C CYS A 769 -35.98 -1.61 11.40
N GLY A 770 -37.05 -1.28 12.14
CA GLY A 770 -37.44 0.07 12.54
C GLY A 770 -38.34 0.82 11.56
N PHE A 771 -38.88 0.15 10.53
CA PHE A 771 -39.86 0.77 9.63
C PHE A 771 -41.25 0.75 10.28
N GLU A 772 -41.65 1.91 10.79
CA GLU A 772 -42.89 2.10 11.55
C GLU A 772 -43.75 3.21 10.95
N ALA A 773 -45.03 3.27 11.34
CA ALA A 773 -45.94 4.33 10.93
C ALA A 773 -45.56 5.66 11.59
N ALA A 774 -45.18 6.66 10.80
CA ALA A 774 -44.91 7.99 11.34
C ALA A 774 -46.18 8.64 11.93
N ASP A 775 -46.03 9.29 13.08
CA ASP A 775 -47.09 10.07 13.74
C ASP A 775 -46.65 11.53 13.99
N GLY A 776 -47.60 12.36 14.43
CA GLY A 776 -47.35 13.75 14.85
C GLY A 776 -46.47 14.54 13.89
N GLN A 777 -45.37 15.11 14.41
CA GLN A 777 -44.43 15.91 13.62
C GLN A 777 -43.64 15.08 12.59
N GLN A 778 -43.34 13.80 12.87
CA GLN A 778 -42.55 12.95 11.98
C GLN A 778 -43.24 12.73 10.64
N PHE A 779 -44.57 12.66 10.64
CA PHE A 779 -45.38 12.54 9.43
C PHE A 779 -45.19 13.72 8.46
N HIS A 780 -44.85 14.90 8.96
CA HIS A 780 -44.70 16.13 8.18
C HIS A 780 -43.26 16.40 7.72
N LEU A 781 -42.27 15.63 8.20
CA LEU A 781 -40.86 15.81 7.85
C LEU A 781 -40.58 15.48 6.38
N LEU A 782 -39.85 16.35 5.66
CA LEU A 782 -39.44 16.11 4.28
C LEU A 782 -38.64 14.80 4.16
N GLN A 783 -37.80 14.52 5.16
CA GLN A 783 -36.87 13.40 5.22
C GLN A 783 -37.58 12.04 5.12
N THR A 784 -38.84 11.92 5.58
CA THR A 784 -39.61 10.68 5.47
C THR A 784 -40.14 10.42 4.04
N ARG A 785 -40.00 11.37 3.12
CA ARG A 785 -40.40 11.23 1.71
C ARG A 785 -39.24 10.87 0.78
N LEU A 786 -38.00 10.91 1.27
CA LEU A 786 -36.78 10.78 0.46
C LEU A 786 -36.11 9.42 0.67
N PRO A 787 -35.94 8.58 -0.37
CA PRO A 787 -35.44 7.20 -0.19
C PRO A 787 -34.10 7.09 0.53
N HIS A 788 -33.13 7.93 0.18
CA HIS A 788 -31.80 7.91 0.81
C HIS A 788 -31.84 8.19 2.33
N LEU A 789 -32.89 8.87 2.82
CA LEU A 789 -33.08 9.18 4.25
C LEU A 789 -33.98 8.18 4.95
N PHE A 790 -35.13 7.82 4.37
CA PHE A 790 -36.04 6.88 5.04
C PHE A 790 -35.52 5.44 5.05
N LEU A 791 -34.61 5.06 4.15
CA LEU A 791 -33.96 3.74 4.19
C LEU A 791 -32.88 3.64 5.30
N THR A 792 -32.39 4.78 5.78
CA THR A 792 -31.26 4.85 6.72
C THR A 792 -31.70 5.36 8.10
N THR A 793 -32.07 6.63 8.19
CA THR A 793 -32.22 7.39 9.44
C THR A 793 -33.67 7.69 9.80
N HIS A 794 -34.58 7.77 8.82
CA HIS A 794 -35.96 8.20 9.00
C HIS A 794 -36.96 7.07 8.68
N LYS A 795 -36.77 5.92 9.32
CA LYS A 795 -37.52 4.69 9.03
C LYS A 795 -38.97 4.71 9.56
N ALA A 796 -39.25 5.47 10.62
CA ALA A 796 -40.62 5.86 10.96
C ALA A 796 -41.12 6.83 9.88
N THR A 797 -41.94 6.34 8.95
CA THR A 797 -42.12 6.98 7.65
C THR A 797 -43.57 6.98 7.17
N ILE A 798 -43.85 7.73 6.10
CA ILE A 798 -45.19 7.90 5.54
C ILE A 798 -45.64 6.67 4.72
N PRO A 799 -46.95 6.48 4.47
CA PRO A 799 -47.46 5.27 3.82
C PRO A 799 -46.81 4.92 2.47
N ILE A 800 -46.58 5.90 1.60
CA ILE A 800 -45.99 5.64 0.27
C ILE A 800 -44.55 5.14 0.38
N SER A 801 -43.78 5.63 1.36
CA SER A 801 -42.38 5.29 1.56
C SER A 801 -42.24 3.85 2.08
N ILE A 802 -43.03 3.45 3.08
CA ILE A 802 -42.97 2.07 3.60
C ILE A 802 -43.54 1.05 2.60
N VAL A 803 -44.60 1.41 1.85
CA VAL A 803 -45.13 0.57 0.77
C VAL A 803 -44.10 0.39 -0.34
N TYR A 804 -43.33 1.44 -0.67
CA TYR A 804 -42.22 1.32 -1.62
C TYR A 804 -41.23 0.22 -1.20
N VAL A 805 -40.81 0.22 0.07
CA VAL A 805 -39.88 -0.80 0.59
C VAL A 805 -40.50 -2.19 0.53
N PHE A 806 -41.75 -2.35 0.99
CA PHE A 806 -42.47 -3.62 0.95
C PHE A 806 -42.56 -4.18 -0.47
N VAL A 807 -43.03 -3.38 -1.43
CA VAL A 807 -43.22 -3.82 -2.82
C VAL A 807 -41.88 -4.24 -3.43
N CYS A 808 -40.81 -3.49 -3.20
CA CYS A 808 -39.48 -3.84 -3.73
C CYS A 808 -38.95 -5.16 -3.16
N ILE A 809 -39.09 -5.38 -1.84
CA ILE A 809 -38.70 -6.65 -1.21
C ILE A 809 -39.54 -7.80 -1.77
N ALA A 810 -40.87 -7.64 -1.81
CA ALA A 810 -41.78 -8.65 -2.31
C ALA A 810 -41.44 -9.06 -3.76
N GLN A 811 -41.21 -8.08 -4.65
CA GLN A 811 -40.80 -8.34 -6.03
C GLN A 811 -39.48 -9.11 -6.13
N LYS A 812 -38.47 -8.77 -5.31
CA LYS A 812 -37.18 -9.50 -5.27
C LYS A 812 -37.27 -10.87 -4.58
N MET A 813 -38.36 -11.13 -3.86
CA MET A 813 -38.73 -12.45 -3.34
C MET A 813 -39.56 -13.26 -4.32
N GLY A 814 -39.81 -12.75 -5.54
CA GLY A 814 -40.57 -13.46 -6.57
C GLY A 814 -42.09 -13.28 -6.50
N ILE A 815 -42.57 -12.34 -5.69
CA ILE A 815 -43.99 -12.03 -5.51
C ILE A 815 -44.40 -10.92 -6.50
N THR A 816 -45.54 -11.08 -7.18
CA THR A 816 -46.13 -9.99 -7.98
C THR A 816 -46.79 -8.99 -7.04
N ALA A 817 -46.09 -7.92 -6.71
CA ALA A 817 -46.59 -6.85 -5.84
C ALA A 817 -46.62 -5.50 -6.56
N ALA A 818 -47.64 -4.69 -6.26
CA ALA A 818 -47.78 -3.34 -6.76
C ALA A 818 -48.40 -2.42 -5.68
N PRO A 819 -48.07 -1.11 -5.68
CA PRO A 819 -48.77 -0.14 -4.85
C PRO A 819 -50.19 0.08 -5.37
N VAL A 820 -51.12 0.45 -4.49
CA VAL A 820 -52.48 0.88 -4.82
C VAL A 820 -52.62 2.33 -4.37
N ASN A 821 -53.11 3.20 -5.27
CA ASN A 821 -53.31 4.62 -5.00
C ASN A 821 -54.55 4.88 -4.12
N PHE A 822 -54.61 4.20 -2.99
CA PHE A 822 -55.77 4.18 -2.11
C PHE A 822 -55.98 5.55 -1.44
N PRO A 823 -57.23 6.02 -1.28
CA PRO A 823 -57.52 7.31 -0.64
C PRO A 823 -56.92 7.42 0.76
N VAL A 824 -56.47 8.62 1.13
CA VAL A 824 -55.80 8.93 2.42
C VAL A 824 -54.42 8.29 2.59
N ARG A 825 -54.24 6.98 2.36
CA ARG A 825 -52.96 6.27 2.48
C ARG A 825 -52.75 5.27 1.35
N VAL A 826 -51.50 5.08 0.93
CA VAL A 826 -51.12 4.04 -0.05
C VAL A 826 -51.13 2.68 0.64
N ILE A 827 -51.64 1.65 -0.04
CA ILE A 827 -51.56 0.24 0.38
C ILE A 827 -50.87 -0.57 -0.73
N ALA A 828 -50.57 -1.84 -0.50
CA ALA A 828 -50.07 -2.74 -1.54
C ALA A 828 -51.14 -3.76 -1.96
N VAL A 829 -51.07 -4.20 -3.21
CA VAL A 829 -51.77 -5.39 -3.70
C VAL A 829 -50.74 -6.42 -4.14
N VAL A 830 -50.98 -7.66 -3.76
CA VAL A 830 -50.14 -8.82 -4.06
C VAL A 830 -50.99 -9.83 -4.80
N SER A 831 -50.53 -10.21 -5.99
CA SER A 831 -51.20 -11.16 -6.87
C SER A 831 -50.37 -12.44 -6.98
N SER A 832 -51.05 -13.58 -7.06
CA SER A 832 -50.40 -14.84 -7.38
C SER A 832 -50.26 -15.01 -8.90
N PRO A 833 -49.19 -15.68 -9.40
CA PRO A 833 -49.18 -16.21 -10.77
C PRO A 833 -50.29 -17.26 -11.03
N ASP A 834 -50.83 -17.89 -9.97
CA ASP A 834 -51.97 -18.79 -10.07
C ASP A 834 -53.28 -17.97 -10.13
N PRO A 835 -54.04 -18.02 -11.23
CA PRO A 835 -55.27 -17.24 -11.39
C PRO A 835 -56.39 -17.66 -10.43
N ASP A 836 -56.30 -18.85 -9.80
CA ASP A 836 -57.30 -19.33 -8.84
C ASP A 836 -57.06 -18.78 -7.42
N VAL A 837 -55.91 -18.16 -7.17
CA VAL A 837 -55.58 -17.52 -5.88
C VAL A 837 -55.97 -16.04 -5.93
N SER A 838 -56.88 -15.64 -5.04
CA SER A 838 -57.35 -14.25 -4.96
C SER A 838 -56.25 -13.28 -4.53
N ASP A 839 -56.30 -12.06 -5.09
CA ASP A 839 -55.41 -10.96 -4.73
C ASP A 839 -55.49 -10.62 -3.23
N ILE A 840 -54.33 -10.27 -2.66
CA ILE A 840 -54.17 -9.91 -1.26
C ILE A 840 -53.89 -8.42 -1.15
N PHE A 841 -54.69 -7.71 -0.35
CA PHE A 841 -54.48 -6.30 -0.04
C PHE A 841 -53.74 -6.16 1.28
N VAL A 842 -52.64 -5.39 1.28
CA VAL A 842 -51.74 -5.27 2.42
C VAL A 842 -51.66 -3.81 2.89
N ASP A 843 -52.12 -3.53 4.10
CA ASP A 843 -51.92 -2.25 4.78
C ASP A 843 -50.56 -2.24 5.49
N VAL A 844 -49.50 -2.02 4.72
CA VAL A 844 -48.12 -2.03 5.24
C VAL A 844 -47.94 -1.00 6.36
N PHE A 845 -48.53 0.19 6.21
CA PHE A 845 -48.45 1.27 7.20
C PHE A 845 -49.23 0.93 8.47
N GLY A 846 -50.44 0.35 8.33
CA GLY A 846 -51.28 -0.08 9.46
C GLY A 846 -51.01 -1.50 9.96
N SER A 847 -49.91 -2.13 9.53
CA SER A 847 -49.69 -3.58 9.67
C SER A 847 -49.72 -4.12 11.10
N ARG A 848 -49.43 -3.28 12.10
CA ARG A 848 -49.55 -3.62 13.53
C ARG A 848 -50.97 -3.87 13.99
N ALA A 849 -51.94 -3.16 13.43
CA ALA A 849 -53.35 -3.40 13.74
C ALA A 849 -53.86 -4.57 12.89
N GLN A 850 -53.65 -4.48 11.58
CA GLN A 850 -54.08 -5.49 10.63
C GLN A 850 -53.29 -5.34 9.32
N ALA A 851 -52.42 -6.32 9.03
CA ALA A 851 -51.61 -6.30 7.81
C ALA A 851 -52.43 -6.67 6.56
N ILE A 852 -53.27 -7.71 6.64
CA ILE A 852 -54.05 -8.21 5.50
C ILE A 852 -55.49 -7.68 5.56
N LEU A 853 -55.93 -7.02 4.50
CA LEU A 853 -57.27 -6.44 4.39
C LEU A 853 -58.21 -7.34 3.56
N SER A 854 -59.38 -7.65 4.10
CA SER A 854 -60.48 -8.29 3.37
C SER A 854 -61.07 -7.33 2.35
N LEU A 855 -61.12 -7.76 1.09
CA LEU A 855 -61.80 -7.04 0.01
C LEU A 855 -63.30 -6.82 0.31
N ARG A 856 -63.92 -7.75 1.05
CA ARG A 856 -65.34 -7.70 1.36
C ARG A 856 -65.65 -6.88 2.61
N ASP A 857 -64.84 -7.03 3.66
CA ASP A 857 -65.20 -6.56 5.00
C ASP A 857 -64.44 -5.29 5.41
N ASP A 858 -63.17 -5.15 4.99
CA ASP A 858 -62.29 -4.06 5.45
C ASP A 858 -62.19 -2.90 4.45
N ILE A 859 -62.07 -3.22 3.16
CA ILE A 859 -61.89 -2.21 2.10
C ILE A 859 -63.09 -1.27 1.95
N PRO A 860 -64.36 -1.74 1.90
CA PRO A 860 -65.50 -0.85 1.68
C PRO A 860 -65.68 0.20 2.79
N PRO A 861 -65.62 -0.15 4.10
CA PRO A 861 -65.68 0.86 5.16
C PRO A 861 -64.58 1.92 5.10
N LEU A 862 -63.35 1.53 4.72
CA LEU A 862 -62.22 2.45 4.58
C LEU A 862 -62.43 3.46 3.44
N LEU A 863 -62.96 3.00 2.30
CA LEU A 863 -63.29 3.86 1.16
C LEU A 863 -64.45 4.81 1.47
N ILE A 864 -65.49 4.34 2.14
CA ILE A 864 -66.64 5.15 2.56
C ILE A 864 -66.18 6.25 3.53
N ARG A 865 -65.32 5.92 4.50
CA ARG A 865 -64.75 6.91 5.44
C ARG A 865 -63.90 7.98 4.73
N ALA A 866 -63.28 7.63 3.61
CA ALA A 866 -62.55 8.57 2.76
C ALA A 866 -63.45 9.38 1.79
N GLY A 867 -64.79 9.24 1.90
CA GLY A 867 -65.75 9.97 1.07
C GLY A 867 -65.96 9.39 -0.33
N ILE A 868 -65.54 8.15 -0.59
CA ILE A 868 -65.71 7.49 -1.89
C ILE A 868 -67.05 6.77 -1.96
N THR A 869 -67.77 6.96 -3.07
CA THR A 869 -69.06 6.30 -3.31
C THR A 869 -68.90 4.83 -3.73
N PRO A 870 -69.90 3.96 -3.45
CA PRO A 870 -69.83 2.56 -3.82
C PRO A 870 -69.56 2.27 -5.30
N THR A 871 -70.13 3.08 -6.19
CA THR A 871 -69.95 2.97 -7.65
C THR A 871 -68.51 3.27 -8.11
N SER A 872 -67.74 3.95 -7.26
CA SER A 872 -66.36 4.34 -7.53
C SER A 872 -65.32 3.46 -6.84
N MET A 873 -65.72 2.45 -6.06
CA MET A 873 -64.76 1.68 -5.25
C MET A 873 -63.73 0.90 -6.11
N LEU A 874 -64.18 0.30 -7.21
CA LEU A 874 -63.33 -0.54 -8.08
C LEU A 874 -62.11 0.21 -8.63
N ARG A 875 -62.22 1.51 -8.96
CA ARG A 875 -61.09 2.31 -9.46
C ARG A 875 -60.04 2.66 -8.39
N HIS A 876 -60.33 2.43 -7.11
CA HIS A 876 -59.43 2.76 -5.99
C HIS A 876 -58.69 1.54 -5.42
N ILE A 877 -58.94 0.35 -5.96
CA ILE A 877 -58.32 -0.91 -5.52
C ILE A 877 -57.48 -1.58 -6.61
N THR A 878 -57.32 -0.95 -7.78
CA THR A 878 -56.45 -1.45 -8.85
C THR A 878 -54.98 -1.09 -8.57
N PRO A 879 -54.02 -1.92 -9.03
CA PRO A 879 -52.60 -1.55 -9.06
C PRO A 879 -52.39 -0.15 -9.66
N ALA A 880 -51.61 0.68 -8.97
CA ALA A 880 -51.25 2.01 -9.43
C ALA A 880 -50.02 1.96 -10.35
N SER A 881 -50.02 2.84 -11.35
CA SER A 881 -48.86 3.02 -12.23
C SER A 881 -47.71 3.72 -11.49
N CYS A 882 -46.47 3.54 -11.97
CA CYS A 882 -45.31 4.21 -11.39
C CYS A 882 -45.45 5.74 -11.49
N ALA A 883 -45.97 6.25 -12.62
CA ALA A 883 -46.22 7.68 -12.80
C ALA A 883 -47.18 8.25 -11.74
N SER A 884 -48.27 7.53 -11.43
CA SER A 884 -49.23 7.93 -10.40
C SER A 884 -48.60 8.01 -9.01
N MET A 885 -47.72 7.05 -8.68
CA MET A 885 -46.98 7.06 -7.42
C MET A 885 -45.94 8.18 -7.35
N LEU A 886 -45.22 8.48 -8.44
CA LEU A 886 -44.30 9.62 -8.50
C LEU A 886 -45.04 10.95 -8.32
N ILE A 887 -46.19 11.14 -8.99
CA ILE A 887 -47.03 12.32 -8.80
C ILE A 887 -47.45 12.43 -7.33
N ARG A 888 -47.89 11.33 -6.70
CA ARG A 888 -48.25 11.35 -5.28
C ARG A 888 -47.05 11.67 -4.37
N THR A 889 -45.87 11.14 -4.65
CA THR A 889 -44.63 11.49 -3.95
C THR A 889 -44.30 12.96 -4.08
N SER A 890 -44.38 13.53 -5.29
CA SER A 890 -44.14 14.96 -5.51
C SER A 890 -45.10 15.84 -4.70
N ARG A 891 -46.39 15.48 -4.64
CA ARG A 891 -47.39 16.20 -3.84
C ARG A 891 -47.13 16.06 -2.34
N ASN A 892 -46.70 14.90 -1.88
CA ASN A 892 -46.31 14.70 -0.48
C ASN A 892 -45.08 15.55 -0.11
N ILE A 893 -44.09 15.68 -1.02
CA ILE A 893 -42.94 16.56 -0.85
C ILE A 893 -43.40 18.01 -0.74
N LEU A 894 -44.19 18.51 -1.71
CA LEU A 894 -44.70 19.88 -1.69
C LEU A 894 -45.54 20.19 -0.44
N ALA A 895 -46.38 19.25 0.00
CA ALA A 895 -47.19 19.40 1.19
C ALA A 895 -46.36 19.54 2.49
N SER A 896 -45.12 19.02 2.51
CA SER A 896 -44.25 19.18 3.68
C SER A 896 -43.83 20.62 3.93
N PHE A 897 -43.72 21.43 2.86
CA PHE A 897 -43.25 22.81 2.95
C PHE A 897 -44.22 23.71 3.72
N SER A 898 -45.53 23.45 3.61
CA SER A 898 -46.56 24.21 4.33
C SER A 898 -46.55 24.00 5.85
N THR A 899 -45.87 22.94 6.32
CA THR A 899 -45.85 22.53 7.73
C THR A 899 -44.46 22.62 8.36
N MET A 900 -43.43 23.00 7.59
CA MET A 900 -42.06 23.08 8.10
C MET A 900 -41.80 24.38 8.87
N PRO A 901 -41.24 24.31 10.09
CA PRO A 901 -40.64 25.48 10.73
C PRO A 901 -39.42 25.93 9.91
N SER A 902 -39.23 27.24 9.77
CA SER A 902 -38.16 27.85 8.97
C SER A 902 -36.71 27.49 9.39
N SER A 903 -36.52 26.72 10.46
CA SER A 903 -35.23 26.41 11.10
C SER A 903 -34.72 24.97 10.92
N VAL A 904 -35.42 24.09 10.19
CA VAL A 904 -35.17 22.62 10.25
C VAL A 904 -34.46 22.03 9.02
N ALA A 905 -34.43 22.72 7.87
CA ALA A 905 -33.76 22.24 6.65
C ALA A 905 -33.00 23.37 5.94
N SER A 906 -31.86 23.06 5.31
CA SER A 906 -31.12 24.04 4.52
C SER A 906 -31.90 24.47 3.29
N GLU A 907 -31.70 25.72 2.85
CA GLU A 907 -32.39 26.31 1.69
C GLU A 907 -32.17 25.45 0.43
N ASP A 908 -30.96 24.90 0.26
CA ASP A 908 -30.59 24.05 -0.88
C ASP A 908 -31.37 22.73 -0.93
N VAL A 909 -31.62 22.09 0.22
CA VAL A 909 -32.41 20.85 0.28
C VAL A 909 -33.84 21.12 -0.12
N LEU A 910 -34.42 22.24 0.32
CA LEU A 910 -35.79 22.63 -0.04
C LEU A 910 -35.91 22.93 -1.53
N HIS A 911 -34.97 23.69 -2.11
CA HIS A 911 -34.97 23.98 -3.55
C HIS A 911 -34.77 22.72 -4.39
N THR A 912 -33.90 21.80 -3.96
CA THR A 912 -33.68 20.52 -4.64
C THR A 912 -34.94 19.65 -4.61
N ALA A 913 -35.61 19.57 -3.46
CA ALA A 913 -36.88 18.86 -3.29
C ALA A 913 -38.00 19.48 -4.15
N PHE A 914 -38.05 20.81 -4.21
CA PHE A 914 -38.98 21.54 -5.06
C PHE A 914 -38.71 21.25 -6.52
N TYR A 915 -37.45 21.34 -6.97
CA TYR A 915 -37.07 21.07 -8.35
C TYR A 915 -37.43 19.65 -8.80
N ALA A 916 -37.13 18.63 -7.98
CA ALA A 916 -37.54 17.25 -8.23
C ALA A 916 -39.07 17.13 -8.41
N SER A 917 -39.83 17.80 -7.53
CA SER A 917 -41.29 17.78 -7.57
C SER A 917 -41.85 18.48 -8.81
N LEU A 918 -41.27 19.63 -9.20
CA LEU A 918 -41.66 20.35 -10.42
C LEU A 918 -41.42 19.49 -11.66
N VAL A 919 -40.24 18.87 -11.77
CA VAL A 919 -39.89 18.03 -12.93
C VAL A 919 -40.86 16.85 -13.08
N VAL A 920 -41.18 16.14 -12.00
CA VAL A 920 -42.19 15.06 -12.02
C VAL A 920 -43.53 15.57 -12.54
N ASN A 921 -44.00 16.74 -12.05
CA ASN A 921 -45.29 17.29 -12.48
C ASN A 921 -45.25 17.80 -13.93
N VAL A 922 -44.16 18.42 -14.39
CA VAL A 922 -44.03 18.83 -15.80
C VAL A 922 -44.08 17.62 -16.73
N ILE A 923 -43.39 16.52 -16.38
CA ILE A 923 -43.35 15.30 -17.19
C ILE A 923 -44.73 14.63 -17.29
N PHE A 924 -45.47 14.50 -16.18
CA PHE A 924 -46.70 13.67 -16.16
C PHE A 924 -48.01 14.47 -16.15
N MET A 925 -48.02 15.74 -15.76
CA MET A 925 -49.22 16.59 -15.75
C MET A 925 -49.26 17.58 -16.92
N HIS A 926 -48.12 17.84 -17.57
CA HIS A 926 -47.99 18.75 -18.72
C HIS A 926 -48.55 20.17 -18.49
N ASP A 927 -48.32 20.73 -17.30
CA ASP A 927 -48.83 22.06 -16.90
C ASP A 927 -47.71 23.12 -16.94
N ASP A 928 -47.92 24.16 -17.76
CA ASP A 928 -47.01 25.29 -18.03
C ASP A 928 -46.52 25.98 -16.73
N ARG A 929 -47.33 26.00 -15.67
CA ARG A 929 -46.98 26.67 -14.40
C ARG A 929 -45.76 26.03 -13.73
N TYR A 930 -45.63 24.72 -13.82
CA TYR A 930 -44.48 24.02 -13.26
C TYR A 930 -43.23 24.27 -14.11
N LEU A 931 -43.35 24.35 -15.44
CA LEU A 931 -42.24 24.68 -16.32
C LEU A 931 -41.72 26.11 -16.05
N LEU A 932 -42.63 27.07 -15.93
CA LEU A 932 -42.25 28.45 -15.58
C LEU A 932 -41.52 28.51 -14.23
N SER A 933 -41.96 27.72 -13.26
CA SER A 933 -41.30 27.61 -11.95
C SER A 933 -39.89 27.00 -12.06
N ILE A 934 -39.68 26.02 -12.95
CA ILE A 934 -38.34 25.47 -13.23
C ILE A 934 -37.44 26.56 -13.82
N ILE A 935 -37.94 27.28 -14.83
CA ILE A 935 -37.20 28.35 -15.52
C ILE A 935 -36.76 29.44 -14.55
N GLN A 936 -37.62 29.85 -13.61
CA GLN A 936 -37.28 30.86 -12.61
C GLN A 936 -36.14 30.46 -11.66
N HIS A 937 -35.86 29.16 -11.51
CA HIS A 937 -34.86 28.64 -10.57
C HIS A 937 -33.68 27.96 -11.28
N ILE A 938 -33.60 28.03 -12.61
CA ILE A 938 -32.61 27.33 -13.44
C ILE A 938 -31.17 27.69 -13.08
N ASN A 939 -30.92 28.93 -12.68
CA ASN A 939 -29.58 29.44 -12.34
C ASN A 939 -28.96 28.76 -11.11
N ARG A 940 -29.78 28.15 -10.23
CA ARG A 940 -29.27 27.37 -9.08
C ARG A 940 -28.65 26.04 -9.50
N PHE A 941 -29.06 25.51 -10.65
CA PHE A 941 -28.57 24.25 -11.22
C PHE A 941 -27.90 24.51 -12.57
N LEU A 942 -26.96 25.45 -12.62
CA LEU A 942 -26.38 25.93 -13.89
C LEU A 942 -25.90 24.79 -14.83
N LEU A 943 -25.19 23.79 -14.31
CA LEU A 943 -24.71 22.66 -15.12
C LEU A 943 -25.81 21.71 -15.64
N ASP A 944 -27.07 21.91 -15.25
CA ASP A 944 -28.21 21.13 -15.73
C ASP A 944 -28.72 21.59 -17.10
N LEU A 945 -28.41 22.84 -17.50
CA LEU A 945 -28.92 23.47 -18.72
C LEU A 945 -28.85 22.53 -19.93
N PHE A 946 -27.65 22.04 -20.27
CA PHE A 946 -27.50 21.11 -21.39
C PHE A 946 -27.86 19.66 -21.03
N PRO A 947 -27.16 18.97 -20.11
CA PRO A 947 -27.35 17.53 -19.92
C PRO A 947 -28.75 17.15 -19.39
N VAL A 948 -29.37 17.99 -18.56
CA VAL A 948 -30.62 17.65 -17.86
C VAL A 948 -31.82 18.28 -18.57
N LEU A 949 -31.77 19.57 -18.89
CA LEU A 949 -32.92 20.28 -19.44
C LEU A 949 -33.01 20.14 -20.97
N VAL A 950 -31.93 20.41 -21.69
CA VAL A 950 -31.90 20.31 -23.16
C VAL A 950 -31.87 18.86 -23.63
N ASP A 951 -30.92 18.05 -23.16
CA ASP A 951 -30.70 16.71 -23.70
C ASP A 951 -31.61 15.63 -23.11
N SER A 952 -32.14 15.85 -21.89
CA SER A 952 -33.00 14.84 -21.24
C SER A 952 -34.46 15.29 -21.20
N LEU A 953 -34.77 16.41 -20.55
CA LEU A 953 -36.15 16.83 -20.32
C LEU A 953 -36.85 17.23 -21.61
N SER A 954 -36.22 18.05 -22.47
CA SER A 954 -36.85 18.61 -23.67
C SER A 954 -37.46 17.54 -24.59
N HIS A 955 -36.79 16.40 -24.74
CA HIS A 955 -37.22 15.30 -25.60
C HIS A 955 -38.47 14.58 -25.08
N ILE A 956 -38.73 14.67 -23.78
CA ILE A 956 -39.87 14.05 -23.09
C ILE A 956 -41.10 14.97 -23.13
N LEU A 957 -40.90 16.28 -23.21
CA LEU A 957 -41.98 17.27 -23.21
C LEU A 957 -42.74 17.30 -24.54
N ASN A 958 -44.00 17.74 -24.45
CA ASN A 958 -44.81 18.07 -25.61
C ASN A 958 -44.19 19.27 -26.39
N PRO A 959 -44.55 19.49 -27.67
CA PRO A 959 -43.90 20.51 -28.51
C PRO A 959 -43.93 21.93 -27.93
N HIS A 960 -45.06 22.35 -27.34
CA HIS A 960 -45.23 23.69 -26.76
C HIS A 960 -44.30 23.93 -25.57
N LEU A 961 -44.32 23.03 -24.58
CA LEU A 961 -43.45 23.11 -23.40
C LEU A 961 -41.96 22.97 -23.77
N ARG A 962 -41.65 22.17 -24.79
CA ARG A 962 -40.29 22.02 -25.31
C ARG A 962 -39.77 23.33 -25.87
N GLU A 963 -40.54 24.01 -26.73
CA GLU A 963 -40.15 25.28 -27.33
C GLU A 963 -39.90 26.36 -26.27
N GLN A 964 -40.81 26.45 -25.28
CA GLN A 964 -40.63 27.35 -24.13
C GLN A 964 -39.35 27.05 -23.36
N LEU A 965 -39.12 25.78 -22.99
CA LEU A 965 -37.92 25.38 -22.26
C LEU A 965 -36.65 25.73 -23.03
N MET A 966 -36.58 25.44 -24.33
CA MET A 966 -35.40 25.72 -25.17
C MET A 966 -35.14 27.22 -25.27
N THR A 967 -36.17 28.03 -25.50
CA THR A 967 -36.05 29.49 -25.60
C THR A 967 -35.43 30.06 -24.33
N HIS A 968 -35.92 29.65 -23.16
CA HIS A 968 -35.41 30.13 -21.89
C HIS A 968 -34.01 29.60 -21.56
N CYS A 969 -33.71 28.33 -21.86
CA CYS A 969 -32.36 27.79 -21.66
C CYS A 969 -31.33 28.55 -22.51
N MET A 970 -31.66 28.84 -23.78
CA MET A 970 -30.76 29.57 -24.66
C MET A 970 -30.56 31.03 -24.22
N ALA A 971 -31.58 31.67 -23.66
CA ALA A 971 -31.43 33.01 -23.08
C ALA A 971 -30.46 33.03 -21.89
N VAL A 972 -30.50 32.00 -21.03
CA VAL A 972 -29.54 31.86 -19.92
C VAL A 972 -28.12 31.59 -20.44
N VAL A 973 -27.97 30.75 -21.46
CA VAL A 973 -26.67 30.49 -22.10
C VAL A 973 -26.06 31.79 -22.65
N GLU A 974 -26.86 32.62 -23.32
CA GLU A 974 -26.37 33.90 -23.84
C GLU A 974 -25.97 34.85 -22.71
N GLY A 975 -26.77 34.93 -21.63
CA GLY A 975 -26.40 35.70 -20.44
C GLY A 975 -25.08 35.26 -19.80
N GLU A 976 -24.80 33.94 -19.74
CA GLU A 976 -23.52 33.42 -19.25
C GLU A 976 -22.34 33.78 -20.16
N LYS A 977 -22.55 33.80 -21.49
CA LYS A 977 -21.52 34.25 -22.45
C LYS A 977 -21.21 35.73 -22.27
N GLU A 978 -22.23 36.57 -22.18
CA GLU A 978 -22.07 38.01 -21.96
C GLU A 978 -21.35 38.28 -20.63
N ALA A 979 -21.74 37.59 -19.55
CA ALA A 979 -21.06 37.70 -18.26
C ALA A 979 -19.59 37.26 -18.32
N ALA A 980 -19.28 36.18 -19.05
CA ALA A 980 -17.91 35.68 -19.21
C ALA A 980 -17.01 36.61 -20.05
N ALA A 981 -17.58 37.31 -21.03
CA ALA A 981 -16.88 38.31 -21.83
C ALA A 981 -16.65 39.64 -21.08
N THR A 982 -17.35 39.84 -19.96
CA THR A 982 -17.26 41.06 -19.15
C THR A 982 -16.19 40.93 -18.07
N PHE A 983 -15.39 41.99 -17.94
CA PHE A 983 -14.32 42.16 -16.95
C PHE A 983 -14.44 43.53 -16.31
N HIS A 984 -14.12 43.63 -15.02
CA HIS A 984 -14.31 44.84 -14.21
C HIS A 984 -12.97 45.34 -13.65
N PRO A 985 -12.05 45.86 -14.49
CA PRO A 985 -10.82 46.46 -13.99
C PRO A 985 -11.13 47.76 -13.24
N ARG A 986 -10.52 47.93 -12.07
CA ARG A 986 -10.65 49.14 -11.25
C ARG A 986 -10.02 50.35 -11.93
N SER A 987 -8.99 50.13 -12.74
CA SER A 987 -8.30 51.18 -13.50
C SER A 987 -9.19 51.93 -14.49
N THR A 988 -10.30 51.34 -14.94
CA THR A 988 -11.24 51.99 -15.88
C THR A 988 -12.36 52.78 -15.21
N LEU A 989 -12.41 52.79 -13.87
CA LEU A 989 -13.48 53.45 -13.13
C LEU A 989 -13.25 54.95 -13.05
N THR A 990 -14.32 55.71 -13.30
CA THR A 990 -14.33 57.18 -13.11
C THR A 990 -14.71 57.58 -11.68
N ARG A 991 -15.17 56.62 -10.88
CA ARG A 991 -15.56 56.77 -9.48
C ARG A 991 -14.90 55.69 -8.63
N GLU A 992 -14.51 56.06 -7.43
CA GLU A 992 -13.88 55.14 -6.49
C GLU A 992 -14.91 54.12 -5.95
N VAL A 993 -14.56 52.84 -6.03
CA VAL A 993 -15.29 51.72 -5.42
C VAL A 993 -14.51 51.32 -4.17
N LYS A 994 -15.07 51.59 -2.98
CA LYS A 994 -14.32 51.53 -1.71
C LYS A 994 -13.98 50.11 -1.26
N PHE A 995 -14.91 49.17 -1.43
CA PHE A 995 -14.76 47.78 -0.99
C PHE A 995 -14.41 46.87 -2.17
N PHE A 996 -14.09 45.60 -1.89
CA PHE A 996 -13.57 44.67 -2.89
C PHE A 996 -14.20 43.28 -2.80
N VAL A 997 -14.12 42.56 -3.91
CA VAL A 997 -14.55 41.16 -4.03
C VAL A 997 -13.71 40.29 -3.10
N GLY A 998 -14.37 39.49 -2.26
CA GLY A 998 -13.73 38.71 -1.19
C GLY A 998 -13.74 39.38 0.18
N MET A 999 -14.23 40.62 0.31
CA MET A 999 -14.40 41.29 1.61
C MET A 999 -15.60 40.71 2.39
N ILE A 1000 -15.41 40.56 3.70
CA ILE A 1000 -16.44 40.22 4.68
C ILE A 1000 -16.97 41.51 5.30
N PHE A 1001 -18.30 41.66 5.38
CA PHE A 1001 -18.94 42.85 5.93
C PHE A 1001 -20.15 42.52 6.80
N LYS A 1002 -20.49 43.47 7.68
CA LYS A 1002 -21.75 43.51 8.41
C LYS A 1002 -22.63 44.60 7.79
N HIS A 1003 -23.88 44.29 7.50
CA HIS A 1003 -24.81 45.28 6.99
C HIS A 1003 -25.16 46.30 8.09
N ALA A 1004 -25.01 47.60 7.80
CA ALA A 1004 -25.18 48.66 8.80
C ALA A 1004 -26.60 48.71 9.39
N ALA A 1005 -27.64 48.65 8.55
CA ALA A 1005 -29.03 48.68 9.01
C ALA A 1005 -29.56 47.35 9.56
N TYR A 1006 -29.30 46.23 8.88
CA TYR A 1006 -29.90 44.91 9.18
C TYR A 1006 -29.01 43.99 10.03
N GLY A 1007 -27.73 44.32 10.21
CA GLY A 1007 -26.82 43.62 11.11
C GLY A 1007 -26.37 42.22 10.67
N TYR A 1008 -26.83 41.70 9.53
CA TYR A 1008 -26.36 40.40 9.01
C TYR A 1008 -24.94 40.49 8.47
N VAL A 1009 -24.22 39.36 8.49
CA VAL A 1009 -22.88 39.25 7.90
C VAL A 1009 -23.00 38.69 6.48
N GLY A 1010 -22.23 39.28 5.56
CA GLY A 1010 -22.13 38.84 4.18
C GLY A 1010 -20.73 38.96 3.62
N TYR A 1011 -20.54 38.39 2.43
CA TYR A 1011 -19.28 38.40 1.71
C TYR A 1011 -19.51 38.77 0.25
N ILE A 1012 -18.68 39.70 -0.24
CA ILE A 1012 -18.83 40.35 -1.54
C ILE A 1012 -18.26 39.44 -2.64
N TYR A 1013 -19.04 39.18 -3.68
CA TYR A 1013 -18.61 38.41 -4.87
C TYR A 1013 -18.64 39.23 -6.17
N GLY A 1014 -19.08 40.49 -6.12
CA GLY A 1014 -19.05 41.40 -7.25
C GLY A 1014 -19.46 42.82 -6.88
N TRP A 1015 -19.28 43.77 -7.80
CA TRP A 1015 -19.69 45.17 -7.60
C TRP A 1015 -20.07 45.84 -8.93
N ASP A 1016 -20.98 46.81 -8.82
CA ASP A 1016 -21.35 47.74 -9.89
C ASP A 1016 -20.99 49.17 -9.47
N PRO A 1017 -20.45 50.02 -10.36
CA PRO A 1017 -20.07 51.39 -10.03
C PRO A 1017 -21.26 52.32 -9.73
N SER A 1018 -22.46 51.89 -10.09
CA SER A 1018 -23.75 52.52 -9.75
C SER A 1018 -24.84 51.44 -9.69
N CYS A 1019 -26.00 51.75 -9.10
CA CYS A 1019 -27.11 50.79 -9.03
C CYS A 1019 -27.54 50.32 -10.43
N ALA A 1020 -27.46 49.01 -10.69
CA ALA A 1020 -27.84 48.37 -11.95
C ALA A 1020 -29.20 47.63 -11.88
N ALA A 1021 -29.92 47.77 -10.76
CA ALA A 1021 -31.21 47.14 -10.56
C ALA A 1021 -32.33 47.83 -11.38
N ALA A 1022 -33.41 47.09 -11.67
CA ALA A 1022 -34.58 47.63 -12.35
C ALA A 1022 -35.31 48.68 -11.49
N GLU A 1023 -35.99 49.65 -12.12
CA GLU A 1023 -36.68 50.75 -11.43
C GLU A 1023 -37.67 50.28 -10.36
N ASP A 1024 -38.44 49.23 -10.64
CA ASP A 1024 -39.41 48.68 -9.68
C ASP A 1024 -38.71 48.22 -8.38
N TRP A 1025 -37.53 47.60 -8.51
CA TRP A 1025 -36.74 47.17 -7.37
C TRP A 1025 -36.12 48.36 -6.62
N ILE A 1026 -35.61 49.36 -7.35
CA ILE A 1026 -35.07 50.61 -6.79
C ILE A 1026 -36.13 51.31 -5.93
N HIS A 1027 -37.36 51.41 -6.43
CA HIS A 1027 -38.50 51.95 -5.70
C HIS A 1027 -38.87 51.09 -4.48
N GLN A 1028 -39.00 49.77 -4.67
CA GLN A 1028 -39.37 48.86 -3.59
C GLN A 1028 -38.37 48.88 -2.43
N MET A 1029 -37.07 48.96 -2.75
CA MET A 1029 -35.99 48.95 -1.75
C MET A 1029 -35.62 50.35 -1.24
N GLY A 1030 -36.29 51.42 -1.71
CA GLY A 1030 -36.06 52.78 -1.25
C GLY A 1030 -34.64 53.29 -1.53
N VAL A 1031 -34.05 52.88 -2.66
CA VAL A 1031 -32.66 53.21 -2.98
C VAL A 1031 -32.42 54.73 -3.09
N ASP A 1032 -33.39 55.47 -3.64
CA ASP A 1032 -33.25 56.93 -3.81
C ASP A 1032 -33.31 57.72 -2.50
N SER A 1033 -33.83 57.12 -1.42
CA SER A 1033 -33.81 57.72 -0.08
C SER A 1033 -32.49 57.48 0.67
N LEU A 1034 -31.53 56.76 0.09
CA LEU A 1034 -30.18 56.62 0.65
C LEU A 1034 -29.36 57.90 0.47
N SER A 1035 -28.34 58.09 1.30
CA SER A 1035 -27.57 59.34 1.36
C SER A 1035 -26.89 59.70 0.04
N ARG A 1036 -26.44 58.70 -0.73
CA ARG A 1036 -25.89 58.86 -2.08
C ARG A 1036 -26.77 58.27 -3.19
N GLY A 1037 -28.01 57.86 -2.85
CA GLY A 1037 -29.01 57.33 -3.78
C GLY A 1037 -28.50 56.18 -4.66
N ARG A 1038 -29.02 56.10 -5.90
CA ARG A 1038 -28.62 55.14 -6.94
C ARG A 1038 -27.24 55.37 -7.57
N HIS A 1039 -26.59 56.49 -7.25
CA HIS A 1039 -25.34 56.93 -7.88
C HIS A 1039 -24.06 56.45 -7.18
N GLN A 1040 -24.19 55.83 -6.00
CA GLN A 1040 -23.09 55.16 -5.32
C GLN A 1040 -22.86 53.73 -5.86
N PRO A 1041 -21.68 53.13 -5.61
CA PRO A 1041 -21.45 51.72 -5.89
C PRO A 1041 -22.42 50.79 -5.15
N PHE A 1042 -22.75 49.68 -5.78
CA PHE A 1042 -23.52 48.59 -5.18
C PHE A 1042 -22.74 47.28 -5.29
N TYR A 1043 -22.92 46.41 -4.30
CA TYR A 1043 -22.17 45.17 -4.16
C TYR A 1043 -23.10 43.97 -4.20
N HIS A 1044 -22.69 42.97 -4.97
CA HIS A 1044 -23.30 41.65 -4.98
C HIS A 1044 -22.68 40.84 -3.85
N ALA A 1045 -23.51 40.36 -2.94
CA ALA A 1045 -23.06 39.68 -1.73
C ALA A 1045 -23.88 38.42 -1.43
N PHE A 1046 -23.24 37.45 -0.80
CA PHE A 1046 -23.93 36.33 -0.16
C PHE A 1046 -23.96 36.56 1.35
N THR A 1047 -25.09 36.28 1.99
CA THR A 1047 -25.18 36.22 3.47
C THR A 1047 -24.50 34.95 3.99
N GLN A 1048 -24.22 34.85 5.30
CA GLN A 1048 -23.75 33.60 5.93
C GLN A 1048 -24.56 32.33 5.58
N SER A 1049 -25.86 32.45 5.28
CA SER A 1049 -26.72 31.33 4.87
C SER A 1049 -26.77 31.08 3.35
N GLY A 1050 -25.91 31.74 2.56
CA GLY A 1050 -25.86 31.59 1.10
C GLY A 1050 -26.89 32.39 0.31
N SER A 1051 -27.74 33.18 0.98
CA SER A 1051 -28.74 34.02 0.31
C SER A 1051 -28.09 35.21 -0.41
N GLN A 1052 -28.48 35.47 -1.66
CA GLN A 1052 -27.98 36.59 -2.46
C GLN A 1052 -28.58 37.94 -2.02
N ARG A 1053 -27.76 38.99 -2.01
CA ARG A 1053 -28.12 40.36 -1.65
C ARG A 1053 -27.42 41.35 -2.59
N TYR A 1054 -28.12 42.44 -2.87
CA TYR A 1054 -27.57 43.59 -3.60
C TYR A 1054 -27.56 44.80 -2.67
N VAL A 1055 -26.36 45.26 -2.31
CA VAL A 1055 -26.14 46.13 -1.13
C VAL A 1055 -25.47 47.43 -1.54
N ALA A 1056 -26.08 48.56 -1.17
CA ALA A 1056 -25.49 49.88 -1.37
C ALA A 1056 -24.20 50.05 -0.53
N GLU A 1057 -23.19 50.72 -1.07
CA GLU A 1057 -21.92 50.99 -0.38
C GLU A 1057 -22.10 51.63 1.01
N ASP A 1058 -23.06 52.56 1.16
CA ASP A 1058 -23.39 53.23 2.43
C ASP A 1058 -23.78 52.25 3.57
N ASN A 1059 -24.20 51.04 3.22
CA ASN A 1059 -24.66 50.03 4.17
C ASN A 1059 -23.60 48.96 4.50
N ILE A 1060 -22.38 49.08 3.99
CA ILE A 1060 -21.32 48.10 4.18
C ILE A 1060 -20.36 48.57 5.28
N MET A 1061 -20.20 47.74 6.31
CA MET A 1061 -19.18 47.92 7.35
C MET A 1061 -18.26 46.71 7.37
N ALA A 1062 -16.96 46.89 7.16
CA ALA A 1062 -16.00 45.79 7.22
C ALA A 1062 -16.08 45.08 8.58
N THR A 1063 -16.06 43.74 8.57
CA THR A 1063 -16.11 42.91 9.78
C THR A 1063 -15.28 41.65 9.59
N CYS A 1064 -15.04 40.90 10.66
CA CYS A 1064 -14.50 39.55 10.60
C CYS A 1064 -15.52 38.52 11.07
N LEU A 1065 -15.31 37.27 10.66
CA LEU A 1065 -16.07 36.11 11.11
C LEU A 1065 -15.46 35.53 12.39
N GLU A 1066 -16.29 34.98 13.25
CA GLU A 1066 -15.83 34.12 14.33
C GLU A 1066 -15.35 32.77 13.77
N SER A 1067 -14.40 32.11 14.42
CA SER A 1067 -13.83 30.85 13.94
C SER A 1067 -14.91 29.78 13.68
N ALA A 1068 -15.94 29.71 14.53
CA ALA A 1068 -17.05 28.78 14.34
C ALA A 1068 -17.83 29.01 13.03
N ASP A 1069 -17.98 30.26 12.61
CA ASP A 1069 -18.67 30.61 11.37
C ASP A 1069 -17.82 30.29 10.14
N ILE A 1070 -16.49 30.46 10.24
CA ILE A 1070 -15.55 30.14 9.16
C ILE A 1070 -15.60 28.65 8.84
N HIS A 1071 -15.60 27.77 9.85
CA HIS A 1071 -15.64 26.32 9.64
C HIS A 1071 -16.95 25.85 8.99
N ARG A 1072 -18.03 26.61 9.16
CA ARG A 1072 -19.34 26.25 8.64
C ARG A 1072 -19.68 26.86 7.30
N ILE A 1073 -18.95 27.87 6.83
CA ILE A 1073 -19.35 28.65 5.65
C ILE A 1073 -19.59 27.81 4.40
N LEU A 1074 -18.73 26.82 4.11
CA LEU A 1074 -18.87 25.96 2.93
C LEU A 1074 -20.00 24.93 3.07
N THR A 1075 -20.53 24.73 4.27
CA THR A 1075 -21.68 23.85 4.55
C THR A 1075 -22.98 24.63 4.60
N ASP A 1076 -22.99 25.79 5.26
CA ASP A 1076 -24.15 26.67 5.38
C ASP A 1076 -24.41 27.47 4.08
N ALA A 1077 -23.36 27.72 3.29
CA ALA A 1077 -23.42 28.41 2.00
C ALA A 1077 -22.49 27.76 0.95
N PRO A 1078 -22.84 26.56 0.43
CA PRO A 1078 -21.99 25.84 -0.53
C PRO A 1078 -21.61 26.64 -1.78
N VAL A 1079 -22.46 27.58 -2.20
CA VAL A 1079 -22.22 28.49 -3.33
C VAL A 1079 -20.95 29.35 -3.16
N ALA A 1080 -20.52 29.63 -1.93
CA ALA A 1080 -19.26 30.31 -1.66
C ALA A 1080 -18.08 29.56 -2.29
N GLY A 1081 -18.16 28.23 -2.36
CA GLY A 1081 -17.12 27.39 -2.95
C GLY A 1081 -16.93 27.61 -4.45
N ARG A 1082 -17.92 28.12 -5.18
CA ARG A 1082 -17.76 28.52 -6.60
C ARG A 1082 -16.79 29.69 -6.75
N TYR A 1083 -16.88 30.63 -5.81
CA TYR A 1083 -16.37 31.97 -5.95
C TYR A 1083 -15.07 32.20 -5.17
N PHE A 1084 -14.83 31.43 -4.11
CA PHE A 1084 -13.68 31.60 -3.24
C PHE A 1084 -12.88 30.31 -3.09
N GLU A 1085 -11.56 30.44 -2.95
CA GLU A 1085 -10.64 29.31 -2.87
C GLU A 1085 -10.05 29.09 -1.46
N ASP A 1086 -9.81 30.18 -0.73
CA ASP A 1086 -9.26 30.15 0.63
C ASP A 1086 -9.71 31.39 1.42
N LEU A 1087 -9.35 31.47 2.70
CA LEU A 1087 -9.50 32.65 3.54
C LEU A 1087 -8.17 32.96 4.21
N ILE A 1088 -7.71 34.21 4.10
CA ILE A 1088 -6.49 34.69 4.75
C ILE A 1088 -6.88 35.64 5.88
N GLN A 1089 -6.22 35.49 7.03
CA GLN A 1089 -6.38 36.36 8.19
C GLN A 1089 -5.04 36.94 8.65
N VAL A 1090 -4.97 38.26 8.83
CA VAL A 1090 -3.79 38.99 9.32
C VAL A 1090 -4.25 40.10 10.26
N ASP A 1091 -3.67 40.20 11.46
CA ASP A 1091 -3.93 41.24 12.46
C ASP A 1091 -5.43 41.50 12.73
N GLY A 1092 -6.22 40.43 12.85
CA GLY A 1092 -7.65 40.52 13.13
C GLY A 1092 -8.53 40.99 11.96
N ARG A 1093 -7.97 41.08 10.75
CA ARG A 1093 -8.70 41.27 9.48
C ARG A 1093 -8.67 40.00 8.65
N ALA A 1094 -9.74 39.72 7.91
CA ALA A 1094 -9.83 38.54 7.06
C ALA A 1094 -10.43 38.89 5.69
N ARG A 1095 -9.96 38.19 4.64
CA ARG A 1095 -10.55 38.22 3.30
C ARG A 1095 -10.57 36.82 2.68
N PHE A 1096 -11.51 36.60 1.76
CA PHE A 1096 -11.46 35.45 0.88
C PHE A 1096 -10.43 35.65 -0.25
N LEU A 1097 -9.78 34.56 -0.63
CA LEU A 1097 -9.06 34.44 -1.89
C LEU A 1097 -10.04 34.10 -3.02
N LEU A 1098 -9.83 34.71 -4.17
CA LEU A 1098 -10.74 34.57 -5.30
C LEU A 1098 -10.50 33.27 -6.04
N SER A 1099 -11.57 32.59 -6.46
CA SER A 1099 -11.47 31.48 -7.40
C SER A 1099 -11.00 31.98 -8.78
N PRO A 1100 -10.54 31.09 -9.67
CA PRO A 1100 -10.15 31.47 -11.03
C PRO A 1100 -11.22 32.28 -11.78
N GLU A 1101 -12.51 31.95 -11.59
CA GLU A 1101 -13.64 32.66 -12.19
C GLU A 1101 -13.74 34.12 -11.70
N LEU A 1102 -13.67 34.35 -10.38
CA LEU A 1102 -13.75 35.71 -9.86
C LEU A 1102 -12.49 36.53 -10.13
N ASN A 1103 -11.32 35.90 -10.03
CA ASN A 1103 -10.07 36.58 -10.33
C ASN A 1103 -10.01 37.00 -11.81
N ALA A 1104 -10.53 36.18 -12.72
CA ALA A 1104 -10.68 36.59 -14.11
C ALA A 1104 -11.65 37.78 -14.24
N ALA A 1105 -12.81 37.75 -13.58
CA ALA A 1105 -13.83 38.81 -13.68
C ALA A 1105 -13.40 40.16 -13.04
N TYR A 1106 -12.64 40.11 -11.95
CA TYR A 1106 -12.21 41.26 -11.13
C TYR A 1106 -10.69 41.21 -10.90
N PRO A 1107 -9.86 41.44 -11.94
CA PRO A 1107 -8.43 41.17 -11.91
C PRO A 1107 -7.62 42.04 -10.93
N ASP A 1108 -8.17 43.19 -10.52
CA ASP A 1108 -7.50 44.14 -9.63
C ASP A 1108 -7.85 43.93 -8.13
N ASP A 1109 -8.87 43.12 -7.82
CA ASP A 1109 -9.43 43.01 -6.46
C ASP A 1109 -8.59 42.17 -5.51
N GLU A 1110 -7.85 41.16 -6.01
CA GLU A 1110 -6.85 40.40 -5.22
C GLU A 1110 -5.78 41.35 -4.65
N ALA A 1111 -5.17 42.18 -5.50
CA ALA A 1111 -4.14 43.13 -5.11
C ALA A 1111 -4.68 44.23 -4.19
N PHE A 1112 -5.91 44.70 -4.44
CA PHE A 1112 -6.58 45.66 -3.58
C PHE A 1112 -6.85 45.07 -2.18
N GLY A 1113 -7.36 43.84 -2.11
CA GLY A 1113 -7.59 43.12 -0.87
C GLY A 1113 -6.31 42.88 -0.07
N ASP A 1114 -5.21 42.54 -0.73
CA ASP A 1114 -3.89 42.38 -0.09
C ASP A 1114 -3.33 43.69 0.47
N LYS A 1115 -3.62 44.82 -0.18
CA LYS A 1115 -3.27 46.14 0.35
C LYS A 1115 -4.10 46.43 1.61
N TRP A 1116 -5.42 46.25 1.54
CA TRP A 1116 -6.34 46.46 2.65
C TRP A 1116 -6.02 45.58 3.87
N LEU A 1117 -5.69 44.31 3.63
CA LEU A 1117 -5.33 43.34 4.67
C LEU A 1117 -4.06 43.76 5.44
N ARG A 1118 -3.10 44.42 4.75
CA ARG A 1118 -1.87 44.92 5.37
C ARG A 1118 -2.05 46.30 6.02
N GLN A 1119 -2.65 47.24 5.31
CA GLN A 1119 -2.60 48.67 5.64
C GLN A 1119 -3.85 49.20 6.36
N GLY A 1120 -5.02 48.61 6.12
CA GLY A 1120 -6.28 48.99 6.77
C GLY A 1120 -7.16 49.81 5.85
N ASP A 1121 -8.09 50.56 6.44
CA ASP A 1121 -8.96 51.49 5.72
C ASP A 1121 -8.25 52.82 5.33
N GLU A 1122 -6.90 52.89 5.44
CA GLU A 1122 -6.07 54.05 5.05
C GLU A 1122 -5.77 54.14 3.55
#